data_AF-A0A024TNA6-F1
#
_entry.id   AF-A0A024TNA6-F1
#
_cell.length_a   1.000
_cell.length_b   1.000
_cell.length_c   1.000
_cell.angle_alpha   90.00
_cell.angle_beta   90.00
_cell.angle_gamma   90.00
#
_symmetry.space_group_name_H-M   'P 1'
#
loop_
_entity.id
_entity.type
_entity.pdbx_description
1 polymer ?
#
loop_
_entity_poly.entity_id
_entity_poly.type
_entity_poly.pdbx_seq_one_letter_code
_entity_poly.pdbx_strand_id
1 'polypeptide(L)'
;MSSVEPNAAALASLREIVGPEASDEVLNALLLRVGDDVTRAAEHYFGDEPMIDAATTTVAPLSIPSAAVPSYDQYAIEALKELLNNSATDEELRDLLTRSHGNVSEAVDLHFLDKASQCADDSIPLAAPSAPPPPPVPTSVPTEVPHKVMHTNEEYEVELTDGALKWTIGNVLGRIVVQDVVVGGAAHKANIQKADVLIACSGHVIKESNVAPIVTRLSKEVVNVPVLLRFRRADHTHSGHHVAPVEAPPVASTVQYGIHIMANALKTMRQAASDVNKYPPDLLLQHYVWSEGNVALAMDQLLHPIPLFPNFDRVVGYEWYANDGKVNHADPSWPLYDATFPAGPMGITVENVHERTIIVNVKDGASGSRANVTVDSWLVAINGECITHLTHHEALNRIRHLPRPLLLTFCVTPAPWLPALKQMMGVNVRMVQPNDRHELVISDDDRTSFGRFQRKLLGALRIFPSVACEILHLAGQNPAYDDDVEYIPDLDGTETKDGAAARRALISMIHGMGMHADKGESVVLNLVRGLTVLGLWCVRHHSDTADPTQDHLWWILHLVLDVFENGSVMEKSSTWDAIVDSLKVLGAALSPTAFLRTFPPLVARLSLYSSPSSRIIPLALMPLVYSRVDGDLRVQFRGLFDRLTMDDAPLVRRAAAYILPALARAVGPESISWVVLLIEKMCADHSDLVRLYAVQAIAELADSVNAVDDAARRLVRCELVPRVNAFVTDTDWQIRHQTVTLIPQFISVLGIDFADVLIDHFVELSSDANMEVRIAAAKASIPISMALSADLAPLQNALDALALTEGETKSSPTSMHAKVPLSILPAFESMSRDTCASVRRAVAASLTDAMSMLGSNRGDVLEPMIKQLLADKDSVVAQSVVEQLMAASMHLSGDLEALVVTNVEKLSKLRPWRSRLLAVESIQKWAKSPPPSLVMIALGLLHDAVCQVRLGAVNALVHLTASCGPAWFQSTGLAPVVSLLDQSYQLQLTGLHACLALARQHLLDASVLDPLFDHVVIAATTSRTSNIRFKAVEVLAAFGASVPPAKWNAVRPTLLASCGLERDDDVRAVHRLLAAFVGPPDATAAAATDSTRLERLRSPPTSTDSSTLEKVDSTM
;
A
#
# COMPACT_ATOMS: atom_id res chain seq x y z
N MET A 1 6.18 35.89 61.81
CA MET A 1 5.90 34.58 62.45
C MET A 1 6.73 33.55 61.70
N SER A 2 7.29 32.57 62.40
CA SER A 2 8.42 31.70 62.01
C SER A 2 8.46 31.26 60.53
N SER A 3 9.62 31.44 59.88
CA SER A 3 9.93 30.86 58.57
C SER A 3 9.86 29.33 58.67
N VAL A 4 8.77 28.75 58.19
CA VAL A 4 8.65 27.30 58.01
C VAL A 4 9.52 26.96 56.81
N GLU A 5 10.67 26.33 57.05
CA GLU A 5 11.45 25.72 55.98
C GLU A 5 10.72 24.43 55.55
N PRO A 6 10.49 24.21 54.24
CA PRO A 6 9.83 23.00 53.75
C PRO A 6 10.68 21.75 54.01
N ASN A 7 10.02 20.61 54.15
CA ASN A 7 10.66 19.34 54.45
C ASN A 7 11.66 18.95 53.33
N ALA A 8 12.95 18.90 53.65
CA ALA A 8 14.02 18.58 52.70
C ALA A 8 13.82 17.22 51.99
N ALA A 9 13.13 16.26 52.61
CA ALA A 9 12.78 14.99 51.97
C ALA A 9 11.73 15.15 50.87
N ALA A 10 10.74 16.03 51.06
CA ALA A 10 9.71 16.32 50.06
C ALA A 10 10.30 17.04 48.85
N LEU A 11 11.25 17.96 49.05
CA LEU A 11 11.96 18.62 47.95
C LEU A 11 12.80 17.64 47.13
N ALA A 12 13.51 16.72 47.77
CA ALA A 12 14.28 15.70 47.06
C ALA A 12 13.37 14.81 46.19
N SER A 13 12.24 14.36 46.73
CA SER A 13 11.25 13.56 45.99
C SER A 13 10.58 14.33 44.85
N LEU A 14 10.26 15.62 45.05
CA LEU A 14 9.71 16.45 43.98
C LEU A 14 10.74 16.66 42.86
N ARG A 15 12.02 16.78 43.20
CA ARG A 15 13.11 16.97 42.22
C ARG A 15 13.37 15.72 41.38
N GLU A 16 13.19 14.52 41.94
CA GLU A 16 13.21 13.28 41.15
C GLU A 16 12.08 13.23 40.12
N ILE A 17 10.92 13.80 40.43
CA ILE A 17 9.75 13.80 39.54
C ILE A 17 9.85 14.90 38.48
N VAL A 18 10.31 16.10 38.86
CA VAL A 18 10.34 17.28 37.99
C VAL A 18 11.60 17.36 37.11
N GLY A 19 12.70 16.72 37.53
CA GLY A 19 13.98 16.73 36.82
C GLY A 19 14.90 17.89 37.23
N PRO A 20 16.16 17.91 36.73
CA PRO A 20 17.23 18.76 37.26
C PRO A 20 17.16 20.23 36.82
N GLU A 21 16.26 20.58 35.90
CA GLU A 21 16.20 21.93 35.30
C GLU A 21 15.45 22.96 36.18
N ALA A 22 14.62 22.52 37.13
CA ALA A 22 13.89 23.39 38.04
C ALA A 22 14.76 23.87 39.22
N SER A 23 14.69 25.16 39.56
CA SER A 23 15.43 25.73 40.69
C SER A 23 14.78 25.39 42.03
N ASP A 24 15.62 25.20 43.06
CA ASP A 24 15.14 24.81 44.41
C ASP A 24 14.24 25.87 45.03
N GLU A 25 14.36 27.14 44.63
CA GLU A 25 13.47 28.22 45.09
C GLU A 25 12.03 28.02 44.58
N VAL A 26 11.85 27.58 43.33
CA VAL A 26 10.52 27.35 42.74
C VAL A 26 9.87 26.10 43.34
N LEU A 27 10.64 25.02 43.50
CA LEU A 27 10.15 23.78 44.09
C LEU A 27 9.78 23.96 45.57
N ASN A 28 10.57 24.71 46.33
CA ASN A 28 10.25 25.06 47.72
C ASN A 28 9.00 25.93 47.84
N ALA A 29 8.82 26.90 46.94
CA ALA A 29 7.62 27.75 46.93
C ALA A 29 6.35 26.95 46.65
N LEU A 30 6.42 25.97 45.73
CA LEU A 30 5.33 25.05 45.45
C LEU A 30 5.02 24.16 46.66
N LEU A 31 6.03 23.53 47.26
CA LEU A 31 5.84 22.68 48.43
C LEU A 31 5.27 23.46 49.62
N LEU A 32 5.73 24.69 49.88
CA LEU A 32 5.14 25.55 50.91
C LEU A 32 3.69 25.91 50.61
N ARG A 33 3.32 26.07 49.33
CA ARG A 33 1.95 26.42 48.91
C ARG A 33 0.97 25.27 49.09
N VAL A 34 1.40 24.03 48.88
CA VAL A 34 0.55 22.83 49.05
C VAL A 34 0.82 22.03 50.33
N GLY A 35 1.70 22.53 51.23
CA GLY A 35 1.95 21.95 52.54
C GLY A 35 2.80 20.67 52.52
N ASP A 36 3.91 20.68 51.77
CA ASP A 36 4.86 19.57 51.55
C ASP A 36 4.27 18.32 50.86
N ASP A 37 3.09 18.43 50.23
CA ASP A 37 2.51 17.37 49.38
C ASP A 37 3.16 17.36 47.98
N VAL A 38 4.09 16.42 47.79
CA VAL A 38 4.89 16.27 46.57
C VAL A 38 4.04 16.04 45.32
N THR A 39 2.94 15.30 45.45
CA THR A 39 2.09 14.92 44.31
C THR A 39 1.37 16.14 43.75
N ARG A 40 0.76 16.95 44.64
CA ARG A 40 0.11 18.20 44.26
C ARG A 40 1.09 19.26 43.79
N ALA A 41 2.29 19.30 44.36
CA ALA A 41 3.34 20.21 43.90
C ALA A 41 3.80 19.87 42.48
N ALA A 42 3.91 18.58 42.13
CA ALA A 42 4.21 18.14 40.76
C ALA A 42 3.06 18.45 39.80
N GLU A 43 1.82 18.19 40.18
CA GLU A 43 0.63 18.54 39.39
C GLU A 43 0.57 20.05 39.09
N HIS A 44 0.89 20.90 40.07
CA HIS A 44 0.97 22.35 39.86
C HIS A 44 2.18 22.79 39.03
N TYR A 45 3.29 22.06 39.04
CA TYR A 45 4.45 22.37 38.20
C TYR A 45 4.18 22.03 36.72
N PHE A 46 3.46 20.94 36.45
CA PHE A 46 3.15 20.49 35.10
C PHE A 46 1.79 20.99 34.56
N GLY A 47 0.97 21.68 35.37
CA GLY A 47 -0.33 22.21 34.99
C GLY A 47 -0.30 23.69 34.58
N ASP A 48 -0.99 24.03 33.48
CA ASP A 48 -1.06 25.37 32.88
C ASP A 48 -1.99 26.35 33.65
N GLU A 49 -1.62 26.78 34.86
CA GLU A 49 -2.21 27.98 35.48
C GLU A 49 -1.16 29.10 35.69
N PRO A 50 -1.41 30.35 35.23
CA PRO A 50 -0.44 31.43 35.32
C PRO A 50 -0.26 31.95 36.75
N MET A 51 0.99 32.15 37.17
CA MET A 51 1.34 32.81 38.44
C MET A 51 0.91 34.28 38.44
N ILE A 52 0.00 34.66 39.33
CA ILE A 52 -0.35 36.07 39.61
C ILE A 52 0.62 36.62 40.66
N ASP A 53 1.36 37.67 40.30
CA ASP A 53 2.22 38.44 41.21
C ASP A 53 1.39 39.09 42.33
N ALA A 54 1.73 38.76 43.58
CA ALA A 54 1.18 39.41 44.76
C ALA A 54 2.14 40.49 45.28
N ALA A 55 1.83 41.76 45.00
CA ALA A 55 2.35 42.89 45.76
C ALA A 55 1.26 43.94 45.98
N THR A 56 1.19 44.48 47.20
CA THR A 56 0.36 45.60 47.72
C THR A 56 -1.15 45.31 47.88
N THR A 57 -1.84 45.47 49.03
CA THR A 57 -1.56 46.21 50.28
C THR A 57 -2.56 45.78 51.40
N THR A 58 -2.04 45.51 52.60
CA THR A 58 -2.53 45.83 53.98
C THR A 58 -4.00 45.69 54.44
N VAL A 59 -4.13 44.93 55.53
CA VAL A 59 -5.23 44.68 56.51
C VAL A 59 -5.50 45.94 57.38
N ALA A 60 -6.72 46.35 57.79
CA ALA A 60 -7.58 45.90 58.91
C ALA A 60 -8.67 46.99 59.20
N PRO A 61 -9.64 46.89 60.15
CA PRO A 61 -10.37 45.74 60.72
C PRO A 61 -11.91 45.95 60.90
N LEU A 62 -12.61 44.85 61.27
CA LEU A 62 -13.88 44.72 62.04
C LEU A 62 -15.21 45.21 61.40
N SER A 63 -16.14 44.26 61.20
CA SER A 63 -17.41 44.13 61.96
C SER A 63 -18.35 43.13 61.28
N ILE A 64 -18.97 42.25 62.07
CA ILE A 64 -20.09 41.39 61.64
C ILE A 64 -21.34 42.26 61.50
N PRO A 65 -22.11 42.14 60.41
CA PRO A 65 -23.57 42.16 60.58
C PRO A 65 -24.30 41.09 59.78
N SER A 66 -25.16 40.37 60.51
CA SER A 66 -26.50 39.88 60.17
C SER A 66 -26.74 39.09 58.88
N ALA A 67 -27.31 37.89 59.05
CA ALA A 67 -27.77 36.99 58.01
C ALA A 67 -28.71 37.68 57.00
N ALA A 68 -28.22 37.83 55.76
CA ALA A 68 -29.04 38.01 54.58
C ALA A 68 -28.98 36.71 53.75
N VAL A 69 -30.14 36.21 53.33
CA VAL A 69 -30.28 35.05 52.44
C VAL A 69 -29.40 35.27 51.20
N PRO A 70 -28.53 34.32 50.81
CA PRO A 70 -27.71 34.49 49.62
C PRO A 70 -28.62 34.58 48.38
N SER A 71 -28.57 35.72 47.71
CA SER A 71 -29.19 35.94 46.41
C SER A 71 -28.41 35.15 45.36
N TYR A 72 -28.86 33.95 45.01
CA TYR A 72 -28.30 33.18 43.89
C TYR A 72 -28.56 33.88 42.56
N ASP A 73 -27.61 33.74 41.62
CA ASP A 73 -27.65 34.38 40.31
C ASP A 73 -28.91 33.97 39.54
N GLN A 74 -29.62 34.95 38.95
CA GLN A 74 -30.86 34.74 38.21
C GLN A 74 -30.64 33.75 37.05
N TYR A 75 -29.44 33.75 36.48
CA TYR A 75 -28.99 32.81 35.45
C TYR A 75 -28.95 31.36 35.93
N ALA A 76 -28.52 31.09 37.17
CA ALA A 76 -28.47 29.73 37.72
C ALA A 76 -29.88 29.18 37.98
N ILE A 77 -30.81 30.05 38.40
CA ILE A 77 -32.23 29.69 38.57
C ILE A 77 -32.88 29.42 37.21
N GLU A 78 -32.62 30.25 36.19
CA GLU A 78 -33.13 30.05 34.83
C GLU A 78 -32.56 28.79 34.17
N ALA A 79 -31.26 28.52 34.35
CA ALA A 79 -30.64 27.27 33.90
C ALA A 79 -31.26 26.05 34.59
N LEU A 80 -31.50 26.10 35.91
CA LEU A 80 -32.17 24.99 36.61
C LEU A 80 -33.62 24.81 36.16
N LYS A 81 -34.35 25.90 35.92
CA LYS A 81 -35.72 25.87 35.39
C LYS A 81 -35.78 25.23 34.02
N GLU A 82 -34.82 25.55 33.15
CA GLU A 82 -34.72 24.99 31.81
C GLU A 82 -34.42 23.48 31.88
N LEU A 83 -33.47 23.07 32.73
CA LEU A 83 -33.09 21.68 32.92
C LEU A 83 -34.19 20.82 33.55
N LEU A 84 -34.94 21.37 34.52
CA LEU A 84 -36.08 20.71 35.18
C LEU A 84 -37.41 20.95 34.43
N ASN A 85 -37.39 21.66 33.29
CA ASN A 85 -38.55 21.92 32.45
C ASN A 85 -39.74 22.53 33.24
N ASN A 86 -39.44 23.51 34.10
CA ASN A 86 -40.39 24.21 34.99
C ASN A 86 -41.19 23.31 35.94
N SER A 87 -40.68 22.12 36.30
CA SER A 87 -41.36 21.17 37.19
C SER A 87 -41.33 21.56 38.68
N ALA A 88 -40.52 22.55 39.05
CA ALA A 88 -40.31 23.04 40.41
C ALA A 88 -40.52 24.55 40.50
N THR A 89 -41.01 25.01 41.64
CA THR A 89 -41.27 26.43 41.91
C THR A 89 -39.97 27.19 42.22
N ASP A 90 -39.95 28.52 42.00
CA ASP A 90 -38.78 29.37 42.26
C ASP A 90 -38.29 29.32 43.71
N GLU A 91 -39.15 28.96 44.66
CA GLU A 91 -38.77 28.76 46.07
C GLU A 91 -38.05 27.42 46.26
N GLU A 92 -38.55 26.33 45.66
CA GLU A 92 -37.90 25.01 45.67
C GLU A 92 -36.54 25.03 44.95
N LEU A 93 -36.44 25.74 43.82
CA LEU A 93 -35.19 25.87 43.07
C LEU A 93 -34.11 26.62 43.86
N ARG A 94 -34.52 27.63 44.64
CA ARG A 94 -33.60 28.35 45.54
C ARG A 94 -33.19 27.49 46.74
N ASP A 95 -34.08 26.67 47.28
CA ASP A 95 -33.73 25.69 48.33
C ASP A 95 -32.73 24.65 47.80
N LEU A 96 -32.97 24.10 46.61
CA LEU A 96 -32.06 23.15 45.95
C LEU A 96 -30.69 23.75 45.65
N LEU A 97 -30.65 24.99 45.13
CA LEU A 97 -29.39 25.72 44.92
C LEU A 97 -28.70 26.06 46.25
N THR A 98 -29.45 26.23 47.34
CA THR A 98 -28.88 26.43 48.68
C THR A 98 -28.26 25.15 49.22
N ARG A 99 -28.94 24.01 49.08
CA ARG A 99 -28.48 22.70 49.53
C ARG A 99 -27.31 22.15 48.70
N SER A 100 -27.18 22.59 47.45
CA SER A 100 -26.10 22.23 46.52
C SER A 100 -25.00 23.30 46.41
N HIS A 101 -25.02 24.33 47.28
CA HIS A 101 -24.02 25.41 47.30
C HIS A 101 -23.81 26.12 45.93
N GLY A 102 -24.89 26.28 45.15
CA GLY A 102 -24.86 26.94 43.84
C GLY A 102 -24.46 26.04 42.67
N ASN A 103 -24.22 24.75 42.88
CA ASN A 103 -23.89 23.81 41.82
C ASN A 103 -25.16 23.30 41.12
N VAL A 104 -25.37 23.75 39.86
CA VAL A 104 -26.55 23.42 39.05
C VAL A 104 -26.72 21.91 38.83
N SER A 105 -25.63 21.16 38.63
CA SER A 105 -25.73 19.70 38.41
C SER A 105 -26.14 18.95 39.67
N GLU A 106 -25.64 19.37 40.82
CA GLU A 106 -25.93 18.73 42.11
C GLU A 106 -27.34 19.10 42.61
N ALA A 107 -27.80 20.33 42.31
CA ALA A 107 -29.18 20.76 42.56
C ALA A 107 -30.21 19.91 41.80
N VAL A 108 -29.91 19.57 40.54
CA VAL A 108 -30.74 18.66 39.73
C VAL A 108 -30.79 17.28 40.39
N ASP A 109 -29.66 16.74 40.83
CA ASP A 109 -29.60 15.44 41.52
C ASP A 109 -30.44 15.40 42.80
N LEU A 110 -30.35 16.45 43.64
CA LEU A 110 -31.15 16.58 44.87
C LEU A 110 -32.67 16.65 44.60
N HIS A 111 -33.09 17.35 43.53
CA HIS A 111 -34.50 17.46 43.17
C HIS A 111 -35.13 16.09 42.90
N PHE A 112 -34.41 15.24 42.16
CA PHE A 112 -34.87 13.90 41.81
C PHE A 112 -34.90 12.94 43.00
N LEU A 113 -33.97 13.10 43.95
CA LEU A 113 -33.94 12.36 45.21
C LEU A 113 -35.16 12.67 46.10
N ASP A 114 -35.47 13.95 46.27
CA ASP A 114 -36.61 14.39 47.08
C ASP A 114 -37.95 13.89 46.48
N LYS A 115 -38.07 13.89 45.14
CA LYS A 115 -39.26 13.38 44.42
C LYS A 115 -39.41 11.86 44.49
N ALA A 116 -38.30 11.10 44.38
CA ALA A 116 -38.33 9.65 44.52
C ALA A 116 -38.80 9.22 45.92
N SER A 117 -38.41 9.98 46.95
CA SER A 117 -38.81 9.74 48.34
C SER A 117 -40.31 10.01 48.58
N GLN A 118 -40.89 11.02 47.92
CA GLN A 118 -42.32 11.36 48.04
C GLN A 118 -43.26 10.32 47.41
N CYS A 119 -42.84 9.58 46.38
CA CYS A 119 -43.65 8.52 45.76
C CYS A 119 -43.79 7.25 46.60
N ALA A 120 -42.92 7.05 47.61
CA ALA A 120 -42.96 5.87 48.47
C ALA A 120 -44.01 5.96 49.60
N ASP A 121 -44.43 7.17 49.99
CA ASP A 121 -45.27 7.41 51.18
C ASP A 121 -46.79 7.41 50.93
N ASP A 122 -47.26 7.29 49.68
CA ASP A 122 -48.68 7.39 49.30
C ASP A 122 -49.48 6.05 49.36
N SER A 123 -49.05 5.08 50.19
CA SER A 123 -49.79 3.81 50.41
C SER A 123 -50.36 3.69 51.83
N ILE A 124 -51.69 3.72 51.94
CA ILE A 124 -52.50 3.66 53.19
C ILE A 124 -52.58 2.21 53.76
N PRO A 125 -52.72 1.99 55.08
CA PRO A 125 -51.98 0.93 55.82
C PRO A 125 -52.81 -0.25 56.37
N LEU A 126 -52.15 -1.39 56.67
CA LEU A 126 -52.63 -2.36 57.68
C LEU A 126 -51.51 -3.30 58.25
N ALA A 127 -51.28 -3.13 59.57
CA ALA A 127 -50.87 -4.08 60.62
C ALA A 127 -49.69 -5.08 60.45
N ALA A 128 -48.72 -4.96 61.38
CA ALA A 128 -47.72 -5.99 61.75
C ALA A 128 -48.26 -6.93 62.87
N PRO A 129 -47.54 -7.92 63.45
CA PRO A 129 -46.22 -8.52 63.14
C PRO A 129 -46.16 -10.09 63.26
N SER A 130 -45.05 -10.72 62.87
CA SER A 130 -44.26 -11.68 63.71
C SER A 130 -43.21 -12.47 62.90
N ALA A 131 -42.06 -12.72 63.53
CA ALA A 131 -40.94 -13.56 63.10
C ALA A 131 -40.76 -14.71 64.11
N PRO A 132 -39.81 -15.68 64.01
CA PRO A 132 -39.13 -16.42 62.92
C PRO A 132 -39.29 -17.98 63.15
N PRO A 133 -38.69 -18.99 62.42
CA PRO A 133 -37.23 -19.30 62.33
C PRO A 133 -36.77 -19.95 60.98
N PRO A 134 -35.46 -20.27 60.78
CA PRO A 134 -34.87 -20.74 59.50
C PRO A 134 -34.65 -22.29 59.48
N PRO A 135 -33.86 -22.85 58.52
CA PRO A 135 -34.11 -23.15 57.10
C PRO A 135 -34.23 -24.69 56.83
N PRO A 136 -34.60 -25.16 55.62
CA PRO A 136 -33.59 -25.82 54.77
C PRO A 136 -33.78 -25.65 53.24
N VAL A 137 -32.69 -25.95 52.53
CA VAL A 137 -32.46 -25.96 51.06
C VAL A 137 -33.15 -27.20 50.41
N PRO A 138 -33.14 -27.43 49.07
CA PRO A 138 -33.70 -26.71 47.92
C PRO A 138 -34.82 -27.55 47.21
N THR A 139 -35.73 -26.94 46.44
CA THR A 139 -36.24 -27.47 45.15
C THR A 139 -37.36 -26.58 44.56
N SER A 140 -37.33 -26.46 43.23
CA SER A 140 -38.42 -26.06 42.30
C SER A 140 -39.03 -24.65 42.37
N VAL A 141 -38.87 -23.92 41.25
CA VAL A 141 -39.82 -23.04 40.49
C VAL A 141 -41.23 -22.93 41.12
N PRO A 142 -41.95 -21.78 41.17
CA PRO A 142 -41.97 -20.57 40.30
C PRO A 142 -41.91 -19.25 41.13
N THR A 143 -41.96 -18.01 40.63
CA THR A 143 -43.14 -17.32 40.08
C THR A 143 -42.78 -15.88 39.71
N GLU A 144 -43.35 -15.39 38.61
CA GLU A 144 -43.30 -14.02 38.10
C GLU A 144 -43.74 -12.98 39.14
N VAL A 145 -43.01 -11.86 39.20
CA VAL A 145 -43.47 -10.61 39.85
C VAL A 145 -44.20 -9.79 38.78
N PRO A 146 -45.40 -9.25 39.05
CA PRO A 146 -46.22 -8.63 38.03
C PRO A 146 -45.69 -7.22 37.71
N HIS A 147 -45.02 -7.07 36.56
CA HIS A 147 -44.84 -5.74 35.96
C HIS A 147 -46.21 -5.26 35.47
N LYS A 148 -46.62 -4.07 35.91
CA LYS A 148 -47.86 -3.43 35.52
C LYS A 148 -47.72 -2.95 34.06
N VAL A 149 -48.04 -3.82 33.11
CA VAL A 149 -48.05 -3.50 31.67
C VAL A 149 -49.20 -2.54 31.39
N MET A 150 -48.89 -1.29 31.04
CA MET A 150 -49.85 -0.35 30.47
C MET A 150 -49.87 -0.54 28.94
N HIS A 151 -51.05 -0.78 28.35
CA HIS A 151 -51.19 -1.07 26.93
C HIS A 151 -51.02 0.16 26.02
N THR A 152 -50.52 -0.12 24.80
CA THR A 152 -50.35 0.70 23.58
C THR A 152 -48.96 1.35 23.41
N ASN A 153 -48.16 0.78 22.48
CA ASN A 153 -46.71 0.94 22.26
C ASN A 153 -45.92 0.39 23.45
N GLU A 154 -44.98 -0.55 23.26
CA GLU A 154 -44.30 -1.33 24.32
C GLU A 154 -43.43 -0.48 25.28
N GLU A 155 -44.06 0.39 26.05
CA GLU A 155 -43.46 1.15 27.13
C GLU A 155 -43.55 0.37 28.43
N TYR A 156 -42.46 0.34 29.17
CA TYR A 156 -42.42 -0.34 30.46
C TYR A 156 -41.64 0.52 31.48
N GLU A 157 -42.05 0.39 32.74
CA GLU A 157 -41.41 1.08 33.86
C GLU A 157 -40.66 0.09 34.73
N VAL A 158 -39.46 0.50 35.16
CA VAL A 158 -38.57 -0.26 36.01
C VAL A 158 -38.15 0.64 37.16
N GLU A 159 -38.35 0.17 38.38
CA GLU A 159 -37.73 0.76 39.56
C GLU A 159 -36.42 0.03 39.86
N LEU A 160 -35.31 0.76 39.78
CA LEU A 160 -33.99 0.23 40.13
C LEU A 160 -33.64 0.65 41.56
N THR A 161 -33.40 -0.36 42.40
CA THR A 161 -33.02 -0.21 43.81
C THR A 161 -31.52 -0.48 44.04
N ASP A 162 -30.77 -0.81 42.98
CA ASP A 162 -29.33 -1.02 42.99
C ASP A 162 -28.63 0.12 42.23
N GLY A 163 -27.65 0.76 42.87
CA GLY A 163 -26.95 1.92 42.32
C GLY A 163 -25.99 1.58 41.18
N ALA A 164 -25.57 0.32 41.03
CA ALA A 164 -24.65 -0.09 39.96
C ALA A 164 -25.42 -0.60 38.73
N LEU A 165 -25.74 0.31 37.81
CA LEU A 165 -26.63 0.03 36.68
C LEU A 165 -26.06 -0.99 35.68
N LYS A 166 -24.72 -1.01 35.50
CA LYS A 166 -23.99 -1.96 34.64
C LYS A 166 -24.54 -2.06 33.21
N TRP A 167 -24.63 -0.90 32.58
CA TRP A 167 -25.09 -0.69 31.20
C TRP A 167 -24.30 0.44 30.55
N THR A 168 -24.42 0.63 29.24
CA THR A 168 -23.93 1.81 28.53
C THR A 168 -25.09 2.47 27.81
N ILE A 169 -25.20 3.79 27.92
CA ILE A 169 -26.26 4.60 27.30
C ILE A 169 -25.61 5.75 26.52
N GLY A 170 -26.23 6.15 25.42
CA GLY A 170 -25.74 7.27 24.60
C GLY A 170 -26.86 8.21 24.17
N ASN A 171 -26.49 9.46 23.87
CA ASN A 171 -27.38 10.42 23.23
C ASN A 171 -27.40 10.15 21.72
N VAL A 172 -28.53 9.71 21.18
CA VAL A 172 -28.75 9.51 19.75
C VAL A 172 -29.91 10.39 19.32
N LEU A 173 -29.63 11.43 18.54
CA LEU A 173 -30.63 12.37 18.00
C LEU A 173 -31.56 12.95 19.10
N GLY A 174 -31.00 13.37 20.24
CA GLY A 174 -31.79 13.98 21.32
C GLY A 174 -32.56 12.98 22.18
N ARG A 175 -32.22 11.69 22.12
CA ARG A 175 -32.82 10.62 22.91
C ARG A 175 -31.76 9.79 23.60
N ILE A 176 -32.11 9.23 24.76
CA ILE A 176 -31.21 8.35 25.51
C ILE A 176 -31.49 6.92 25.07
N VAL A 177 -30.51 6.27 24.44
CA VAL A 177 -30.62 4.91 23.91
C VAL A 177 -29.63 4.00 24.63
N VAL A 178 -30.09 2.82 25.05
CA VAL A 178 -29.24 1.79 25.65
C VAL A 178 -28.36 1.16 24.56
N GLN A 179 -27.05 1.27 24.70
CA GLN A 179 -26.07 0.79 23.72
C GLN A 179 -25.59 -0.63 24.05
N ASP A 180 -25.45 -0.95 25.33
CA ASP A 180 -25.08 -2.28 25.81
C ASP A 180 -25.54 -2.51 27.25
N VAL A 181 -25.73 -3.78 27.64
CA VAL A 181 -26.17 -4.18 28.98
C VAL A 181 -25.35 -5.38 29.45
N VAL A 182 -24.67 -5.22 30.59
CA VAL A 182 -23.81 -6.28 31.14
C VAL A 182 -24.69 -7.40 31.72
N VAL A 183 -24.50 -8.63 31.23
CA VAL A 183 -25.23 -9.82 31.67
C VAL A 183 -25.07 -10.04 33.18
N GLY A 184 -26.19 -10.17 33.90
CA GLY A 184 -26.22 -10.31 35.36
C GLY A 184 -26.11 -9.00 36.15
N GLY A 185 -25.96 -7.85 35.48
CA GLY A 185 -26.02 -6.51 36.09
C GLY A 185 -27.43 -6.05 36.45
N ALA A 186 -27.57 -4.91 37.14
CA ALA A 186 -28.87 -4.39 37.60
C ALA A 186 -29.81 -4.10 36.43
N ALA A 187 -29.34 -3.47 35.35
CA ALA A 187 -30.12 -3.24 34.14
C ALA A 187 -30.56 -4.55 33.44
N HIS A 188 -29.70 -5.58 33.42
CA HIS A 188 -30.04 -6.89 32.87
C HIS A 188 -31.11 -7.61 33.71
N LYS A 189 -30.99 -7.56 35.04
CA LYS A 189 -31.98 -8.14 35.97
C LYS A 189 -33.34 -7.45 35.88
N ALA A 190 -33.33 -6.16 35.51
CA ALA A 190 -34.52 -5.36 35.22
C ALA A 190 -35.10 -5.56 33.81
N ASN A 191 -34.55 -6.49 33.03
CA ASN A 191 -34.99 -6.80 31.67
C ASN A 191 -34.86 -5.63 30.67
N ILE A 192 -33.87 -4.76 30.90
CA ILE A 192 -33.53 -3.67 29.98
C ILE A 192 -32.68 -4.22 28.84
N GLN A 193 -33.04 -3.90 27.61
CA GLN A 193 -32.41 -4.43 26.41
C GLN A 193 -31.62 -3.35 25.66
N LYS A 194 -30.64 -3.82 24.87
CA LYS A 194 -29.97 -2.97 23.89
C LYS A 194 -31.01 -2.39 22.91
N ALA A 195 -30.83 -1.12 22.56
CA ALA A 195 -31.73 -0.29 21.75
C ALA A 195 -33.02 0.18 22.44
N ASP A 196 -33.26 -0.16 23.71
CA ASP A 196 -34.36 0.46 24.46
C ASP A 196 -34.11 1.97 24.58
N VAL A 197 -35.18 2.74 24.39
CA VAL A 197 -35.15 4.21 24.44
C VAL A 197 -35.70 4.66 25.77
N LEU A 198 -34.89 5.33 26.60
CA LEU A 198 -35.35 5.91 27.86
C LEU A 198 -36.18 7.16 27.56
N ILE A 199 -37.42 7.17 28.05
CA ILE A 199 -38.41 8.23 27.82
C ILE A 199 -38.57 9.12 29.04
N ALA A 200 -38.46 8.55 30.24
CA ALA A 200 -38.55 9.32 31.48
C ALA A 200 -37.67 8.74 32.59
N CYS A 201 -37.18 9.61 33.46
CA CYS A 201 -36.41 9.26 34.65
C CYS A 201 -37.03 9.96 35.87
N SER A 202 -37.42 9.19 36.88
CA SER A 202 -38.09 9.62 38.12
C SER A 202 -39.21 10.63 37.86
N GLY A 203 -40.12 10.27 36.95
CA GLY A 203 -41.28 11.08 36.56
C GLY A 203 -40.99 12.25 35.60
N HIS A 204 -39.73 12.50 35.22
CA HIS A 204 -39.37 13.58 34.30
C HIS A 204 -39.15 13.06 32.89
N VAL A 205 -39.85 13.65 31.93
CA VAL A 205 -39.78 13.30 30.51
C VAL A 205 -38.48 13.81 29.88
N ILE A 206 -37.82 12.95 29.12
CA ILE A 206 -36.58 13.25 28.40
C ILE A 206 -36.93 14.03 27.12
N LYS A 207 -36.24 15.16 26.92
CA LYS A 207 -36.36 16.07 25.79
C LYS A 207 -34.97 16.54 25.37
N GLU A 208 -34.81 17.03 24.14
CA GLU A 208 -33.52 17.51 23.60
C GLU A 208 -32.76 18.47 24.53
N SER A 209 -33.47 19.33 25.29
CA SER A 209 -32.86 20.30 26.21
C SER A 209 -32.32 19.71 27.52
N ASN A 210 -32.77 18.52 27.95
CA ASN A 210 -32.37 17.93 29.24
C ASN A 210 -31.63 16.58 29.11
N VAL A 211 -31.37 16.11 27.88
CA VAL A 211 -30.73 14.81 27.62
C VAL A 211 -29.29 14.75 28.12
N ALA A 212 -28.46 15.75 27.85
CA ALA A 212 -27.04 15.74 28.22
C ALA A 212 -26.79 15.55 29.74
N PRO A 213 -27.46 16.30 30.64
CA PRO A 213 -27.27 16.09 32.07
C PRO A 213 -27.84 14.75 32.56
N ILE A 214 -28.96 14.28 32.00
CA ILE A 214 -29.54 12.97 32.38
C ILE A 214 -28.64 11.81 31.94
N VAL A 215 -28.05 11.87 30.74
CA VAL A 215 -27.07 10.88 30.27
C VAL A 215 -25.87 10.87 31.20
N THR A 216 -25.29 12.03 31.48
CA THR A 216 -24.11 12.17 32.34
C THR A 216 -24.34 11.61 33.74
N ARG A 217 -25.57 11.72 34.27
CA ARG A 217 -25.94 11.11 35.55
C ARG A 217 -26.06 9.59 35.46
N LEU A 218 -26.82 9.08 34.50
CA LEU A 218 -27.13 7.66 34.38
C LEU A 218 -25.96 6.82 33.81
N SER A 219 -24.96 7.47 33.22
CA SER A 219 -23.70 6.86 32.78
C SER A 219 -22.68 6.71 33.92
N LYS A 220 -22.91 7.30 35.10
CA LYS A 220 -22.03 7.10 36.27
C LYS A 220 -22.15 5.65 36.75
N GLU A 221 -21.03 5.08 37.18
CA GLU A 221 -20.93 3.68 37.61
C GLU A 221 -21.78 3.38 38.86
N VAL A 222 -22.05 4.40 39.68
CA VAL A 222 -22.96 4.35 40.82
C VAL A 222 -23.94 5.53 40.76
N VAL A 223 -25.25 5.23 40.74
CA VAL A 223 -26.35 6.20 40.73
C VAL A 223 -27.13 6.10 42.05
N ASN A 224 -27.66 7.22 42.54
CA ASN A 224 -28.48 7.26 43.76
C ASN A 224 -29.83 6.57 43.53
N VAL A 225 -30.21 5.64 44.41
CA VAL A 225 -31.42 4.80 44.32
C VAL A 225 -32.40 5.06 45.47
N PRO A 226 -33.71 4.82 45.31
CA PRO A 226 -34.38 4.22 44.14
C PRO A 226 -34.56 5.19 42.95
N VAL A 227 -34.40 4.68 41.73
CA VAL A 227 -34.66 5.43 40.49
C VAL A 227 -35.75 4.73 39.69
N LEU A 228 -36.82 5.45 39.36
CA LEU A 228 -37.85 4.98 38.45
C LEU A 228 -37.48 5.34 37.01
N LEU A 229 -37.44 4.37 36.11
CA LEU A 229 -37.08 4.57 34.72
C LEU A 229 -38.21 4.07 33.82
N ARG A 230 -38.56 4.85 32.80
CA ARG A 230 -39.56 4.47 31.79
C ARG A 230 -38.90 4.34 30.43
N PHE A 231 -39.01 3.16 29.84
CA PHE A 231 -38.45 2.83 28.53
C PHE A 231 -39.53 2.62 27.50
N ARG A 232 -39.17 2.80 26.22
CA ARG A 232 -39.89 2.26 25.06
C ARG A 232 -39.02 1.21 24.41
N ARG A 233 -39.58 0.04 24.14
CA ARG A 233 -38.90 -1.00 23.37
C ARG A 233 -38.80 -0.60 21.90
N ALA A 234 -37.65 -0.83 21.29
CA ALA A 234 -37.46 -0.64 19.84
C ALA A 234 -37.98 -1.88 19.09
N ASP A 235 -38.74 -1.67 18.01
CA ASP A 235 -39.46 -2.72 17.23
C ASP A 235 -38.54 -3.73 16.47
N HIS A 236 -37.28 -3.89 16.86
CA HIS A 236 -36.28 -4.65 16.11
C HIS A 236 -35.74 -5.90 16.84
N THR A 237 -36.28 -6.30 17.99
CA THR A 237 -35.78 -7.46 18.77
C THR A 237 -36.70 -8.69 18.80
N HIS A 238 -37.73 -8.78 17.94
CA HIS A 238 -38.54 -10.00 17.81
C HIS A 238 -38.39 -10.67 16.44
N SER A 239 -37.38 -11.53 16.29
CA SER A 239 -37.33 -12.56 15.25
C SER A 239 -37.52 -13.95 15.89
N GLY A 240 -38.75 -14.50 15.84
CA GLY A 240 -39.01 -15.84 16.36
C GLY A 240 -40.48 -16.28 16.45
N HIS A 241 -41.10 -16.54 15.29
CA HIS A 241 -42.24 -17.44 15.00
C HIS A 241 -43.71 -17.17 15.45
N HIS A 242 -44.56 -17.40 14.43
CA HIS A 242 -46.01 -17.71 14.38
C HIS A 242 -47.03 -16.56 14.48
N VAL A 243 -47.36 -16.01 13.30
CA VAL A 243 -48.62 -15.29 13.03
C VAL A 243 -49.61 -16.25 12.36
N ALA A 244 -50.78 -16.44 12.95
CA ALA A 244 -51.97 -16.94 12.26
C ALA A 244 -52.71 -15.74 11.62
N PRO A 245 -53.32 -15.91 10.44
CA PRO A 245 -53.58 -14.81 9.53
C PRO A 245 -54.86 -14.05 9.89
N VAL A 246 -54.76 -12.72 9.92
CA VAL A 246 -55.92 -11.83 9.74
C VAL A 246 -55.69 -11.13 8.40
N GLU A 247 -56.59 -11.41 7.46
CA GLU A 247 -56.58 -10.88 6.10
C GLU A 247 -56.61 -9.34 6.11
N ALA A 248 -55.51 -8.76 5.64
CA ALA A 248 -55.46 -7.42 5.04
C ALA A 248 -54.89 -7.59 3.62
N PRO A 249 -55.33 -6.79 2.65
CA PRO A 249 -55.18 -7.10 1.23
C PRO A 249 -53.70 -7.11 0.79
N PRO A 250 -53.33 -7.95 -0.19
CA PRO A 250 -51.93 -8.12 -0.55
C PRO A 250 -51.50 -6.99 -1.48
N VAL A 251 -50.57 -6.15 -1.02
CA VAL A 251 -49.61 -5.50 -1.93
C VAL A 251 -48.24 -5.67 -1.29
N ALA A 252 -47.48 -6.64 -1.78
CA ALA A 252 -46.06 -6.74 -1.48
C ALA A 252 -45.38 -5.44 -1.95
N SER A 253 -44.79 -4.67 -1.05
CA SER A 253 -43.90 -3.58 -1.45
C SER A 253 -42.63 -4.20 -2.03
N THR A 254 -42.57 -4.36 -3.34
CA THR A 254 -41.37 -4.73 -4.08
C THR A 254 -40.25 -3.73 -3.77
N VAL A 255 -39.07 -4.22 -3.35
CA VAL A 255 -37.88 -3.36 -3.20
C VAL A 255 -37.59 -2.74 -4.56
N GLN A 256 -37.67 -1.40 -4.64
CA GLN A 256 -37.41 -0.66 -5.87
C GLN A 256 -35.90 -0.57 -6.10
N TYR A 257 -35.48 -0.73 -7.37
CA TYR A 257 -34.09 -0.67 -7.82
C TYR A 257 -33.95 0.26 -9.03
N GLY A 258 -32.84 0.97 -9.13
CA GLY A 258 -32.47 1.73 -10.32
C GLY A 258 -32.29 3.23 -10.09
N ILE A 259 -31.84 3.91 -11.16
CA ILE A 259 -31.30 5.27 -11.10
C ILE A 259 -32.35 6.31 -10.70
N HIS A 260 -33.63 6.03 -10.94
CA HIS A 260 -34.76 6.89 -10.59
C HIS A 260 -34.86 7.17 -9.08
N ILE A 261 -34.37 6.27 -8.22
CA ILE A 261 -34.33 6.47 -6.76
C ILE A 261 -33.47 7.69 -6.42
N MET A 262 -32.29 7.75 -7.02
CA MET A 262 -31.34 8.84 -6.87
C MET A 262 -31.83 10.10 -7.56
N ALA A 263 -32.41 10.00 -8.75
CA ALA A 263 -33.00 11.14 -9.46
C ALA A 263 -34.09 11.84 -8.61
N ASN A 264 -35.00 11.07 -8.01
CA ASN A 264 -36.06 11.60 -7.17
C ASN A 264 -35.53 12.21 -5.87
N ALA A 265 -34.52 11.58 -5.27
CA ALA A 265 -33.85 12.11 -4.08
C ALA A 265 -33.16 13.45 -4.36
N LEU A 266 -32.34 13.55 -5.40
CA LEU A 266 -31.66 14.77 -5.79
C LEU A 266 -32.64 15.88 -6.18
N LYS A 267 -33.74 15.54 -6.86
CA LYS A 267 -34.83 16.49 -7.15
C LYS A 267 -35.46 17.02 -5.85
N THR A 268 -35.68 16.17 -4.86
CA THR A 268 -36.22 16.55 -3.55
C THR A 268 -35.25 17.46 -2.79
N MET A 269 -33.96 17.10 -2.77
CA MET A 269 -32.90 17.94 -2.18
C MET A 269 -32.83 19.30 -2.87
N ARG A 270 -32.93 19.32 -4.20
CA ARG A 270 -32.93 20.55 -4.99
C ARG A 270 -34.13 21.44 -4.70
N GLN A 271 -35.30 20.86 -4.45
CA GLN A 271 -36.49 21.62 -4.05
C GLN A 271 -36.37 22.19 -2.63
N ALA A 272 -35.70 21.47 -1.72
CA ALA A 272 -35.46 21.92 -0.36
C ALA A 272 -34.35 22.99 -0.26
N ALA A 273 -33.34 22.92 -1.14
CA ALA A 273 -32.26 23.90 -1.25
C ALA A 273 -32.73 25.14 -2.05
N SER A 274 -33.20 26.18 -1.35
CA SER A 274 -33.83 27.37 -1.95
C SER A 274 -32.90 28.29 -2.77
N ASP A 275 -31.57 28.21 -2.58
CA ASP A 275 -30.58 29.03 -3.29
C ASP A 275 -29.73 28.18 -4.27
N VAL A 276 -30.00 28.38 -5.56
CA VAL A 276 -29.36 27.68 -6.69
C VAL A 276 -27.86 27.97 -6.78
N ASN A 277 -27.42 29.18 -6.43
CA ASN A 277 -26.03 29.61 -6.56
C ASN A 277 -25.17 29.18 -5.36
N LYS A 278 -25.82 28.92 -4.23
CA LYS A 278 -25.18 28.45 -3.00
C LYS A 278 -24.98 26.93 -2.99
N TYR A 279 -25.88 26.16 -3.59
CA TYR A 279 -25.83 24.69 -3.57
C TYR A 279 -25.82 24.12 -5.00
N PRO A 280 -24.65 23.94 -5.64
CA PRO A 280 -24.56 23.38 -6.98
C PRO A 280 -24.95 21.88 -7.01
N PRO A 281 -25.33 21.34 -8.18
CA PRO A 281 -25.74 19.93 -8.32
C PRO A 281 -24.73 18.92 -7.79
N ASP A 282 -23.43 19.14 -8.03
CA ASP A 282 -22.37 18.24 -7.56
C ASP A 282 -22.28 18.18 -6.04
N LEU A 283 -22.52 19.30 -5.36
CA LEU A 283 -22.53 19.35 -3.90
C LEU A 283 -23.71 18.55 -3.34
N LEU A 284 -24.89 18.65 -3.95
CA LEU A 284 -26.06 17.85 -3.58
C LEU A 284 -25.80 16.35 -3.80
N LEU A 285 -25.21 16.00 -4.95
CA LEU A 285 -24.79 14.65 -5.30
C LEU A 285 -23.83 14.09 -4.26
N GLN A 286 -22.80 14.85 -3.91
CA GLN A 286 -21.78 14.46 -2.95
C GLN A 286 -22.36 14.20 -1.56
N HIS A 287 -23.18 15.13 -1.02
CA HIS A 287 -23.84 14.94 0.28
C HIS A 287 -24.83 13.78 0.29
N TYR A 288 -25.53 13.53 -0.82
CA TYR A 288 -26.40 12.36 -0.97
C TYR A 288 -25.61 11.05 -0.88
N VAL A 289 -24.49 10.95 -1.60
CA VAL A 289 -23.62 9.76 -1.60
C VAL A 289 -23.00 9.54 -0.21
N TRP A 290 -22.51 10.58 0.44
CA TRP A 290 -21.96 10.50 1.80
C TRP A 290 -22.98 10.09 2.85
N SER A 291 -24.24 10.49 2.67
CA SER A 291 -25.35 10.12 3.55
C SER A 291 -25.96 8.76 3.23
N GLU A 292 -25.30 7.94 2.40
CA GLU A 292 -25.77 6.60 1.99
C GLU A 292 -27.18 6.61 1.41
N GLY A 293 -27.53 7.70 0.72
CA GLY A 293 -28.83 7.92 0.12
C GLY A 293 -29.92 8.42 1.06
N ASN A 294 -29.60 8.73 2.33
CA ASN A 294 -30.54 9.34 3.27
C ASN A 294 -30.67 10.85 3.00
N VAL A 295 -31.79 11.24 2.37
CA VAL A 295 -32.09 12.63 1.99
C VAL A 295 -32.15 13.56 3.20
N ALA A 296 -32.72 13.12 4.32
CA ALA A 296 -32.85 13.96 5.50
C ALA A 296 -31.47 14.26 6.11
N LEU A 297 -30.63 13.23 6.25
CA LEU A 297 -29.25 13.39 6.72
C LEU A 297 -28.42 14.23 5.74
N ALA A 298 -28.59 14.03 4.43
CA ALA A 298 -27.89 14.81 3.41
C ALA A 298 -28.26 16.30 3.47
N MET A 299 -29.54 16.61 3.65
CA MET A 299 -30.01 17.98 3.80
C MET A 299 -29.57 18.61 5.12
N ASP A 300 -29.58 17.84 6.21
CA ASP A 300 -29.07 18.30 7.50
C ASP A 300 -27.57 18.64 7.41
N GLN A 301 -26.76 17.75 6.86
CA GLN A 301 -25.33 18.00 6.61
C GLN A 301 -25.07 19.16 5.64
N LEU A 302 -25.93 19.37 4.65
CA LEU A 302 -25.79 20.48 3.71
C LEU A 302 -26.09 21.83 4.36
N LEU A 303 -27.12 21.90 5.20
CA LEU A 303 -27.59 23.13 5.86
C LEU A 303 -26.81 23.45 7.14
N HIS A 304 -26.38 22.41 7.84
CA HIS A 304 -25.57 22.44 9.05
C HIS A 304 -24.32 21.59 8.80
N PRO A 305 -23.32 22.11 8.05
CA PRO A 305 -22.12 21.36 7.71
C PRO A 305 -21.42 20.84 8.97
N ILE A 306 -21.60 19.55 9.20
CA ILE A 306 -20.84 18.78 10.17
C ILE A 306 -19.42 18.66 9.56
N PRO A 307 -18.35 18.88 10.33
CA PRO A 307 -16.95 18.88 9.86
C PRO A 307 -16.42 17.52 9.34
N LEU A 308 -17.31 16.59 8.97
CA LEU A 308 -16.97 15.24 8.54
C LEU A 308 -16.32 15.18 7.15
N PHE A 309 -16.42 16.22 6.32
CA PHE A 309 -15.96 16.13 4.94
C PHE A 309 -15.31 17.41 4.40
N PRO A 310 -14.10 17.29 3.85
CA PRO A 310 -13.46 18.37 3.11
C PRO A 310 -14.28 18.84 1.91
N ASN A 311 -14.78 20.07 1.97
CA ASN A 311 -15.35 20.76 0.81
C ASN A 311 -14.25 21.61 0.16
N PHE A 312 -13.86 21.24 -1.06
CA PHE A 312 -12.85 21.95 -1.85
C PHE A 312 -13.47 22.85 -2.93
N ASP A 313 -14.80 22.94 -2.98
CA ASP A 313 -15.49 23.72 -3.98
C ASP A 313 -15.11 25.20 -3.85
N ARG A 314 -14.69 25.84 -4.95
CA ARG A 314 -14.17 27.23 -5.01
C ARG A 314 -12.88 27.54 -4.23
N VAL A 315 -12.29 26.57 -3.54
CA VAL A 315 -10.97 26.67 -2.89
C VAL A 315 -9.85 26.17 -3.79
N VAL A 316 -10.21 25.39 -4.81
CA VAL A 316 -9.32 24.60 -5.65
C VAL A 316 -9.52 24.97 -7.12
N GLY A 317 -8.42 25.24 -7.83
CA GLY A 317 -8.39 25.25 -9.30
C GLY A 317 -8.63 26.58 -10.00
N TYR A 318 -8.56 27.72 -9.29
CA TYR A 318 -8.58 29.03 -9.94
C TYR A 318 -7.16 29.52 -10.20
N GLU A 319 -6.84 29.87 -11.44
CA GLU A 319 -5.65 30.65 -11.77
C GLU A 319 -5.87 32.11 -11.32
N TRP A 320 -5.44 32.41 -10.09
CA TRP A 320 -5.53 33.76 -9.53
C TRP A 320 -4.57 34.75 -10.22
N TYR A 321 -3.45 34.24 -10.72
CA TYR A 321 -2.41 35.00 -11.42
C TYR A 321 -1.87 34.17 -12.58
N ALA A 322 -1.51 34.83 -13.68
CA ALA A 322 -0.88 34.16 -14.82
C ALA A 322 0.52 33.63 -14.44
N ASN A 323 0.90 32.48 -15.01
CA ASN A 323 2.24 31.89 -14.83
C ASN A 323 3.34 32.62 -15.63
N ASP A 324 3.09 33.84 -16.11
CA ASP A 324 4.05 34.64 -16.91
C ASP A 324 5.07 35.42 -16.06
N GLY A 325 5.04 35.21 -14.73
CA GLY A 325 5.93 35.86 -13.77
C GLY A 325 5.54 37.30 -13.44
N LYS A 326 4.50 37.86 -14.07
CA LYS A 326 4.03 39.22 -13.81
C LYS A 326 2.87 39.21 -12.83
N VAL A 327 2.83 40.25 -11.99
CA VAL A 327 1.70 40.49 -11.08
C VAL A 327 0.56 41.17 -11.85
N ASN A 328 -0.04 40.44 -12.79
CA ASN A 328 -1.21 40.91 -13.54
C ASN A 328 -2.45 40.21 -12.97
N HIS A 329 -3.10 40.83 -11.98
CA HIS A 329 -4.39 40.34 -11.51
C HIS A 329 -5.47 40.68 -12.54
N ALA A 330 -6.24 39.68 -12.99
CA ALA A 330 -7.27 39.87 -14.01
C ALA A 330 -8.50 40.66 -13.47
N ASP A 331 -8.66 40.72 -12.14
CA ASP A 331 -9.82 41.33 -11.49
C ASP A 331 -9.45 42.64 -10.74
N PRO A 332 -10.02 43.80 -11.10
CA PRO A 332 -9.80 45.08 -10.43
C PRO A 332 -10.21 45.13 -8.94
N SER A 333 -10.96 44.14 -8.46
CA SER A 333 -11.48 44.10 -7.08
C SER A 333 -10.47 43.63 -6.02
N TRP A 334 -9.26 43.22 -6.42
CA TRP A 334 -8.18 42.76 -5.55
C TRP A 334 -6.99 43.73 -5.62
N PRO A 335 -6.96 44.78 -4.78
CA PRO A 335 -5.94 45.81 -4.88
C PRO A 335 -4.59 45.32 -4.35
N LEU A 336 -3.54 45.65 -5.10
CA LEU A 336 -2.14 45.36 -4.79
C LEU A 336 -1.48 46.58 -4.14
N TYR A 337 -0.59 46.33 -3.18
CA TYR A 337 0.28 47.36 -2.60
C TYR A 337 1.67 46.82 -2.28
N ASP A 338 2.66 47.70 -2.33
CA ASP A 338 4.05 47.38 -2.09
C ASP A 338 4.51 47.84 -0.70
N ALA A 339 5.31 47.02 -0.04
CA ALA A 339 5.96 47.31 1.23
C ALA A 339 7.46 47.01 1.16
N THR A 340 8.29 48.01 1.47
CA THR A 340 9.76 47.88 1.44
C THR A 340 10.30 47.64 2.85
N PHE A 341 11.11 46.60 3.01
CA PHE A 341 11.68 46.19 4.29
C PHE A 341 13.21 46.34 4.27
N PRO A 342 13.78 47.21 5.13
CA PRO A 342 15.23 47.30 5.30
C PRO A 342 15.79 46.09 6.06
N ALA A 343 17.09 46.09 6.32
CA ALA A 343 17.73 45.07 7.15
C ALA A 343 17.15 45.07 8.58
N GLY A 344 16.93 43.87 9.13
CA GLY A 344 16.39 43.67 10.48
C GLY A 344 15.04 42.95 10.52
N PRO A 345 14.45 42.77 11.71
CA PRO A 345 13.18 42.06 11.87
C PRO A 345 12.03 42.83 11.22
N MET A 346 11.21 42.11 10.45
CA MET A 346 10.07 42.69 9.75
C MET A 346 8.88 42.98 10.69
N GLY A 347 8.75 42.22 11.78
CA GLY A 347 7.65 42.39 12.74
C GLY A 347 6.26 42.06 12.16
N ILE A 348 6.21 41.10 11.22
CA ILE A 348 4.97 40.55 10.67
C ILE A 348 4.89 39.07 11.01
N THR A 349 3.68 38.59 11.29
CA THR A 349 3.37 37.18 11.49
C THR A 349 2.47 36.73 10.35
N VAL A 350 2.77 35.57 9.78
CA VAL A 350 2.01 34.99 8.66
C VAL A 350 1.51 33.60 9.00
N GLU A 351 0.45 33.18 8.31
CA GLU A 351 -0.19 31.87 8.40
C GLU A 351 -0.24 31.22 7.01
N ASN A 352 -0.19 29.89 6.97
CA ASN A 352 -0.42 29.09 5.78
C ASN A 352 -1.92 28.84 5.60
N VAL A 353 -2.53 29.42 4.56
CA VAL A 353 -3.93 29.19 4.17
C VAL A 353 -3.95 28.57 2.77
N HIS A 354 -4.06 27.24 2.67
CA HIS A 354 -3.97 26.51 1.38
C HIS A 354 -2.72 26.89 0.56
N GLU A 355 -1.54 26.82 1.18
CA GLU A 355 -0.24 27.23 0.63
C GLU A 355 -0.08 28.73 0.31
N ARG A 356 -1.06 29.55 0.69
CA ARG A 356 -0.96 31.01 0.60
C ARG A 356 -0.38 31.58 1.88
N THR A 357 0.55 32.52 1.72
CA THR A 357 1.17 33.23 2.85
C THR A 357 0.34 34.46 3.20
N ILE A 358 -0.51 34.33 4.22
CA ILE A 358 -1.45 35.38 4.65
C ILE A 358 -0.94 36.06 5.92
N ILE A 359 -1.03 37.38 5.98
CA ILE A 359 -0.63 38.15 7.17
C ILE A 359 -1.70 38.02 8.26
N VAL A 360 -1.28 37.62 9.45
CA VAL A 360 -2.15 37.48 10.63
C VAL A 360 -1.99 38.63 11.60
N ASN A 361 -0.75 39.09 11.79
CA ASN A 361 -0.45 40.14 12.76
C ASN A 361 0.70 41.01 12.28
N VAL A 362 0.65 42.29 12.64
CA VAL A 362 1.69 43.28 12.38
C VAL A 362 2.03 43.97 13.71
N LYS A 363 3.27 43.80 14.17
CA LYS A 363 3.72 44.36 15.45
C LYS A 363 3.81 45.88 15.37
N ASP A 364 3.15 46.56 16.31
CA ASP A 364 3.19 48.02 16.41
C ASP A 364 4.62 48.56 16.52
N GLY A 365 4.91 49.61 15.76
CA GLY A 365 6.22 50.27 15.75
C GLY A 365 7.34 49.49 15.04
N ALA A 366 7.11 48.27 14.56
CA ALA A 366 8.06 47.49 13.78
C ALA A 366 8.08 47.89 12.29
N SER A 367 9.03 47.33 11.52
CA SER A 367 9.21 47.65 10.10
C SER A 367 7.94 47.44 9.27
N GLY A 368 7.16 46.38 9.54
CA GLY A 368 5.90 46.09 8.86
C GLY A 368 4.82 47.13 9.12
N SER A 369 4.68 47.59 10.37
CA SER A 369 3.76 48.68 10.72
C SER A 369 4.15 49.99 10.03
N ARG A 370 5.45 50.31 9.98
CA ARG A 370 5.97 51.51 9.27
C ARG A 370 5.81 51.41 7.76
N ALA A 371 5.80 50.21 7.20
CA ALA A 371 5.58 49.95 5.79
C ALA A 371 4.08 49.81 5.44
N ASN A 372 3.17 50.12 6.38
CA ASN A 372 1.71 50.06 6.21
C ASN A 372 1.19 48.68 5.76
N VAL A 373 1.82 47.61 6.24
CA VAL A 373 1.35 46.24 5.99
C VAL A 373 0.02 46.04 6.72
N THR A 374 -0.98 45.55 6.01
CA THR A 374 -2.31 45.27 6.56
C THR A 374 -2.50 43.78 6.85
N VAL A 375 -3.23 43.48 7.93
CA VAL A 375 -3.67 42.11 8.25
C VAL A 375 -4.59 41.58 7.14
N ASP A 376 -4.66 40.27 6.99
CA ASP A 376 -5.45 39.55 5.97
C ASP A 376 -4.94 39.74 4.53
N SER A 377 -3.82 40.42 4.35
CA SER A 377 -3.17 40.54 3.05
C SER A 377 -2.44 39.26 2.65
N TRP A 378 -2.56 38.88 1.38
CA TRP A 378 -1.84 37.77 0.78
C TRP A 378 -0.54 38.25 0.14
N LEU A 379 0.59 37.64 0.48
CA LEU A 379 1.85 37.89 -0.22
C LEU A 379 1.85 37.26 -1.63
N VAL A 380 2.01 38.08 -2.65
CA VAL A 380 1.92 37.65 -4.06
C VAL A 380 3.20 37.87 -4.87
N ALA A 381 4.08 38.79 -4.46
CA ALA A 381 5.36 38.98 -5.14
C ALA A 381 6.50 39.37 -4.19
N ILE A 382 7.73 39.03 -4.59
CA ILE A 382 8.97 39.43 -3.94
C ILE A 382 9.89 40.07 -4.97
N ASN A 383 10.33 41.30 -4.73
CA ASN A 383 11.19 42.10 -5.61
C ASN A 383 10.65 42.20 -7.05
N GLY A 384 9.32 42.27 -7.19
CA GLY A 384 8.63 42.37 -8.48
C GLY A 384 8.40 41.03 -9.19
N GLU A 385 8.86 39.91 -8.62
CA GLU A 385 8.64 38.57 -9.16
C GLU A 385 7.43 37.90 -8.48
N CYS A 386 6.48 37.43 -9.28
CA CYS A 386 5.30 36.72 -8.78
C CYS A 386 5.69 35.40 -8.10
N ILE A 387 5.24 35.18 -6.87
CA ILE A 387 5.58 33.99 -6.07
C ILE A 387 4.40 33.05 -5.82
N THR A 388 3.26 33.27 -6.47
CA THR A 388 2.04 32.47 -6.22
C THR A 388 2.15 31.02 -6.68
N HIS A 389 3.20 30.67 -7.42
CA HIS A 389 3.54 29.31 -7.80
C HIS A 389 4.37 28.58 -6.73
N LEU A 390 4.85 29.28 -5.69
CA LEU A 390 5.63 28.75 -4.58
C LEU A 390 4.73 28.29 -3.43
N THR A 391 5.13 27.25 -2.70
CA THR A 391 4.47 26.86 -1.45
C THR A 391 4.73 27.90 -0.36
N HIS A 392 3.94 27.84 0.72
CA HIS A 392 4.15 28.72 1.87
C HIS A 392 5.58 28.62 2.42
N HIS A 393 6.11 27.40 2.50
CA HIS A 393 7.46 27.15 2.98
C HIS A 393 8.53 27.75 2.04
N GLU A 394 8.37 27.58 0.72
CA GLU A 394 9.28 28.13 -0.28
C GLU A 394 9.29 29.66 -0.28
N ALA A 395 8.11 30.29 -0.21
CA ALA A 395 7.97 31.74 -0.11
C ALA A 395 8.72 32.28 1.11
N LEU A 396 8.53 31.66 2.27
CA LEU A 396 9.25 32.04 3.49
C LEU A 396 10.76 31.82 3.38
N ASN A 397 11.17 30.69 2.80
CA ASN A 397 12.58 30.39 2.60
C ASN A 397 13.25 31.45 1.71
N ARG A 398 12.56 31.89 0.66
CA ARG A 398 13.03 32.95 -0.25
C ARG A 398 13.18 34.29 0.46
N ILE A 399 12.22 34.68 1.29
CA ILE A 399 12.31 35.91 2.12
C ILE A 399 13.51 35.89 3.08
N ARG A 400 13.86 34.71 3.61
CA ARG A 400 14.97 34.58 4.57
C ARG A 400 16.34 34.77 3.92
N HIS A 401 16.50 34.33 2.67
CA HIS A 401 17.80 34.29 2.00
C HIS A 401 18.05 35.46 1.03
N LEU A 402 17.01 36.14 0.56
CA LEU A 402 17.19 37.27 -0.36
C LEU A 402 17.84 38.48 0.33
N PRO A 403 18.73 39.21 -0.38
CA PRO A 403 19.39 40.39 0.15
C PRO A 403 18.39 41.51 0.42
N ARG A 404 18.62 42.27 1.49
CA ARG A 404 17.79 43.40 1.89
C ARG A 404 18.29 44.69 1.17
N PRO A 405 17.41 45.67 0.87
CA PRO A 405 16.00 45.73 1.21
C PRO A 405 15.13 44.79 0.35
N LEU A 406 14.07 44.23 0.95
CA LEU A 406 13.07 43.46 0.20
C LEU A 406 11.88 44.34 -0.13
N LEU A 407 11.46 44.30 -1.39
CA LEU A 407 10.17 44.82 -1.83
C LEU A 407 9.18 43.65 -1.82
N LEU A 408 8.16 43.70 -0.97
CA LEU A 408 7.10 42.69 -0.94
C LEU A 408 5.82 43.31 -1.48
N THR A 409 5.19 42.64 -2.45
CA THR A 409 3.89 43.04 -2.98
C THR A 409 2.82 42.16 -2.35
N PHE A 410 1.83 42.83 -1.76
CA PHE A 410 0.72 42.22 -1.08
C PHE A 410 -0.58 42.51 -1.82
N CYS A 411 -1.50 41.56 -1.76
CA CYS A 411 -2.86 41.68 -2.25
C CYS A 411 -3.82 41.75 -1.07
N VAL A 412 -4.64 42.81 -1.00
CA VAL A 412 -5.71 42.89 0.00
C VAL A 412 -6.86 41.99 -0.45
N THR A 413 -7.18 40.96 0.34
CA THR A 413 -8.27 40.05 0.00
C THR A 413 -9.63 40.75 0.23
N PRO A 414 -10.56 40.74 -0.74
CA PRO A 414 -11.87 41.36 -0.56
C PRO A 414 -12.72 40.59 0.47
N ALA A 415 -13.42 41.30 1.35
CA ALA A 415 -14.36 40.67 2.27
C ALA A 415 -15.61 40.18 1.51
N PRO A 416 -16.17 38.98 1.81
CA PRO A 416 -15.83 38.07 2.91
C PRO A 416 -14.93 36.89 2.50
N TRP A 417 -14.08 37.02 1.48
CA TRP A 417 -13.34 35.90 0.87
C TRP A 417 -12.47 35.13 1.87
N LEU A 418 -11.55 35.81 2.58
CA LEU A 418 -10.63 35.14 3.49
C LEU A 418 -11.35 34.51 4.70
N PRO A 419 -12.32 35.18 5.36
CA PRO A 419 -13.14 34.54 6.38
C PRO A 419 -13.89 33.30 5.88
N ALA A 420 -14.44 33.33 4.66
CA ALA A 420 -15.10 32.16 4.07
C ALA A 420 -14.10 31.02 3.82
N LEU A 421 -12.91 31.32 3.28
CA LEU A 421 -11.85 30.34 3.08
C LEU A 421 -11.36 29.75 4.40
N LYS A 422 -11.13 30.58 5.42
CA LYS A 422 -10.76 30.12 6.77
C LYS A 422 -11.88 29.36 7.45
N GLN A 423 -13.15 29.68 7.19
CA GLN A 423 -14.28 28.89 7.69
C GLN A 423 -14.31 27.52 7.01
N MET A 424 -14.09 27.43 5.71
CA MET A 424 -13.97 26.15 5.00
C MET A 424 -12.81 25.32 5.55
N MET A 425 -11.64 25.93 5.78
CA MET A 425 -10.53 25.25 6.46
C MET A 425 -10.89 24.88 7.90
N GLY A 426 -11.51 25.78 8.66
CA GLY A 426 -11.93 25.60 10.04
C GLY A 426 -12.96 24.50 10.24
N VAL A 427 -13.84 24.29 9.25
CA VAL A 427 -14.76 23.16 9.18
C VAL A 427 -14.01 21.86 8.84
N ASN A 428 -12.90 21.92 8.11
CA ASN A 428 -12.01 20.77 7.90
C ASN A 428 -11.03 20.55 9.07
N VAL A 429 -10.91 21.52 9.98
CA VAL A 429 -9.90 21.61 11.06
C VAL A 429 -10.49 21.41 12.47
N ARG A 430 -11.78 21.66 12.68
CA ARG A 430 -12.41 21.49 14.00
C ARG A 430 -12.95 20.06 14.21
N MET A 431 -12.04 19.14 14.52
CA MET A 431 -12.32 18.00 15.40
C MET A 431 -11.43 18.14 16.65
N VAL A 432 -12.02 18.01 17.83
CA VAL A 432 -11.45 18.48 19.11
C VAL A 432 -10.61 17.38 19.80
N GLN A 433 -9.28 17.57 19.79
CA GLN A 433 -8.19 17.38 20.80
C GLN A 433 -8.03 16.10 21.66
N PRO A 434 -6.77 15.67 21.97
CA PRO A 434 -5.80 16.46 22.76
C PRO A 434 -4.39 16.71 22.16
N ASN A 435 -3.99 16.12 21.03
CA ASN A 435 -2.72 16.45 20.34
C ASN A 435 -2.93 16.29 18.82
N ASP A 436 -2.87 17.40 18.10
CA ASP A 436 -3.71 17.70 16.94
C ASP A 436 -3.35 16.99 15.63
N ARG A 437 -4.23 16.07 15.17
CA ARG A 437 -4.29 15.59 13.79
C ARG A 437 -5.72 15.64 13.25
N HIS A 438 -5.87 16.24 12.07
CA HIS A 438 -7.15 16.41 11.35
C HIS A 438 -7.52 15.14 10.57
N GLU A 439 -7.74 14.03 11.27
CA GLU A 439 -7.94 12.72 10.63
C GLU A 439 -9.43 12.29 10.62
N LEU A 440 -9.91 11.80 9.47
CA LEU A 440 -11.17 11.08 9.34
C LEU A 440 -10.98 9.69 9.95
N VAL A 441 -11.48 9.51 11.17
CA VAL A 441 -11.28 8.30 11.97
C VAL A 441 -12.01 7.11 11.35
N ILE A 442 -11.25 6.05 11.09
CA ILE A 442 -11.74 4.76 10.65
C ILE A 442 -11.57 3.73 11.77
N SER A 443 -12.59 2.90 12.00
CA SER A 443 -12.49 1.76 12.91
C SER A 443 -11.49 0.70 12.41
N ASP A 444 -10.87 0.00 13.34
CA ASP A 444 -9.93 -1.09 13.01
C ASP A 444 -10.61 -2.27 12.29
N ASP A 445 -11.89 -2.50 12.58
CA ASP A 445 -12.71 -3.50 11.87
C ASP A 445 -12.84 -3.16 10.37
N ASP A 446 -13.02 -1.89 10.02
CA ASP A 446 -13.12 -1.45 8.62
C ASP A 446 -11.76 -1.44 7.91
N ARG A 447 -10.65 -1.38 8.64
CA ARG A 447 -9.28 -1.47 8.10
C ARG A 447 -8.89 -2.91 7.76
N THR A 448 -9.30 -3.85 8.60
CA THR A 448 -8.90 -5.26 8.54
C THR A 448 -9.92 -6.17 7.84
N SER A 449 -11.13 -5.67 7.57
CA SER A 449 -12.19 -6.39 6.85
C SER A 449 -12.60 -5.68 5.55
N PHE A 450 -13.40 -6.38 4.74
CA PHE A 450 -14.04 -5.80 3.55
C PHE A 450 -15.42 -5.20 3.84
N GLY A 451 -15.79 -5.04 5.12
CA GLY A 451 -17.15 -4.66 5.55
C GLY A 451 -17.59 -3.27 5.06
N ARG A 452 -16.68 -2.29 5.05
CA ARG A 452 -16.96 -0.95 4.53
C ARG A 452 -17.18 -0.95 3.01
N PHE A 453 -16.29 -1.60 2.27
CA PHE A 453 -16.42 -1.79 0.82
C PHE A 453 -17.72 -2.51 0.47
N GLN A 454 -18.05 -3.59 1.20
CA GLN A 454 -19.29 -4.35 1.05
C GLN A 454 -20.53 -3.47 1.23
N ARG A 455 -20.64 -2.72 2.33
CA ARG A 455 -21.79 -1.86 2.62
C ARG A 455 -21.99 -0.82 1.51
N LYS A 456 -20.91 -0.16 1.08
CA LYS A 456 -20.95 0.86 0.03
C LYS A 456 -21.34 0.28 -1.33
N LEU A 457 -20.77 -0.86 -1.71
CA LEU A 457 -21.13 -1.52 -2.97
C LEU A 457 -22.57 -2.03 -2.96
N LEU A 458 -23.06 -2.60 -1.85
CA LEU A 458 -24.47 -2.99 -1.73
C LEU A 458 -25.42 -1.78 -1.84
N GLY A 459 -25.04 -0.63 -1.28
CA GLY A 459 -25.75 0.63 -1.45
C GLY A 459 -25.80 1.06 -2.93
N ALA A 460 -24.65 1.07 -3.61
CA ALA A 460 -24.55 1.41 -5.03
C ALA A 460 -25.38 0.45 -5.91
N LEU A 461 -25.37 -0.85 -5.60
CA LEU A 461 -26.20 -1.87 -6.24
C LEU A 461 -27.71 -1.68 -6.01
N ARG A 462 -28.18 -0.76 -5.16
CA ARG A 462 -29.60 -0.39 -5.14
C ARG A 462 -29.95 0.63 -6.21
N ILE A 463 -28.98 1.46 -6.58
CA ILE A 463 -29.14 2.60 -7.48
C ILE A 463 -28.75 2.24 -8.92
N PHE A 464 -27.77 1.36 -9.12
CA PHE A 464 -27.30 1.00 -10.45
C PHE A 464 -28.44 0.50 -11.35
N PRO A 465 -28.57 1.03 -12.59
CA PRO A 465 -29.50 0.48 -13.58
C PRO A 465 -29.09 -0.95 -13.98
N SER A 466 -29.99 -1.67 -14.64
CA SER A 466 -29.78 -3.06 -15.08
C SER A 466 -28.48 -3.20 -15.88
N VAL A 467 -28.27 -2.34 -16.88
CA VAL A 467 -27.06 -2.38 -17.74
C VAL A 467 -25.76 -2.25 -16.93
N ALA A 468 -25.73 -1.41 -15.91
CA ALA A 468 -24.55 -1.25 -15.05
C ALA A 468 -24.26 -2.51 -14.22
N CYS A 469 -25.30 -3.22 -13.78
CA CYS A 469 -25.16 -4.49 -13.06
C CYS A 469 -24.68 -5.61 -13.97
N GLU A 470 -25.17 -5.66 -15.21
CA GLU A 470 -24.73 -6.62 -16.22
C GLU A 470 -23.24 -6.44 -16.53
N ILE A 471 -22.80 -5.20 -16.84
CA ILE A 471 -21.39 -4.86 -17.10
C ILE A 471 -20.51 -5.25 -15.90
N LEU A 472 -20.89 -4.82 -14.69
CA LEU A 472 -20.13 -5.12 -13.47
C LEU A 472 -20.00 -6.62 -13.23
N HIS A 473 -21.08 -7.38 -13.44
CA HIS A 473 -21.10 -8.82 -13.24
C HIS A 473 -20.23 -9.56 -14.26
N LEU A 474 -20.37 -9.23 -15.54
CA LEU A 474 -19.64 -9.89 -16.63
C LEU A 474 -18.15 -9.56 -16.61
N ALA A 475 -17.78 -8.29 -16.44
CA ALA A 475 -16.39 -7.85 -16.31
C ALA A 475 -15.72 -8.41 -15.05
N GLY A 476 -16.49 -8.58 -13.97
CA GLY A 476 -16.04 -9.23 -12.75
C GLY A 476 -15.69 -10.70 -12.93
N GLN A 477 -16.25 -11.39 -13.93
CA GLN A 477 -15.96 -12.80 -14.21
C GLN A 477 -14.96 -13.01 -15.34
N ASN A 478 -14.94 -12.11 -16.32
CA ASN A 478 -14.09 -12.20 -17.50
C ASN A 478 -13.13 -11.01 -17.60
N PRO A 479 -11.82 -11.21 -17.39
CA PRO A 479 -10.81 -10.16 -17.55
C PRO A 479 -10.74 -9.54 -18.96
N ALA A 480 -11.21 -10.25 -20.00
CA ALA A 480 -11.17 -9.80 -21.39
C ALA A 480 -12.49 -9.14 -21.87
N TYR A 481 -13.39 -8.81 -20.95
CA TYR A 481 -14.67 -8.17 -21.29
C TYR A 481 -14.45 -6.69 -21.68
N ASP A 482 -14.86 -6.33 -22.90
CA ASP A 482 -14.79 -4.96 -23.47
C ASP A 482 -15.98 -4.70 -24.40
N ASP A 483 -17.16 -5.19 -24.02
CA ASP A 483 -18.38 -4.95 -24.82
C ASP A 483 -18.86 -3.51 -24.64
N ASP A 484 -19.08 -2.81 -25.75
CA ASP A 484 -19.56 -1.44 -25.79
C ASP A 484 -21.09 -1.40 -25.92
N VAL A 485 -21.78 -1.55 -24.78
CA VAL A 485 -23.25 -1.63 -24.72
C VAL A 485 -23.88 -0.23 -24.67
N GLU A 486 -24.96 0.00 -25.41
CA GLU A 486 -25.70 1.27 -25.39
C GLU A 486 -26.42 1.50 -24.04
N TYR A 487 -26.40 2.74 -23.53
CA TYR A 487 -27.09 3.06 -22.29
C TYR A 487 -28.60 3.15 -22.49
N ILE A 488 -29.34 2.28 -21.79
CA ILE A 488 -30.81 2.32 -21.71
C ILE A 488 -31.21 2.68 -20.28
N PRO A 489 -31.84 3.85 -20.02
CA PRO A 489 -32.18 4.28 -18.68
C PRO A 489 -33.43 3.56 -18.14
N ASP A 490 -33.31 2.92 -16.98
CA ASP A 490 -34.44 2.31 -16.25
C ASP A 490 -35.22 3.37 -15.46
N LEU A 491 -36.01 4.18 -16.18
CA LEU A 491 -36.74 5.32 -15.60
C LEU A 491 -37.96 4.92 -14.76
N ASP A 492 -38.56 3.75 -15.03
CA ASP A 492 -39.80 3.29 -14.40
C ASP A 492 -39.59 2.28 -13.26
N GLY A 493 -38.33 2.00 -12.90
CA GLY A 493 -37.98 1.02 -11.87
C GLY A 493 -38.25 -0.45 -12.24
N THR A 494 -38.51 -0.71 -13.51
CA THR A 494 -38.65 -2.07 -14.06
C THR A 494 -37.29 -2.60 -14.49
N GLU A 495 -36.76 -3.60 -13.78
CA GLU A 495 -35.49 -4.24 -14.14
C GLU A 495 -35.64 -5.15 -15.37
N THR A 496 -34.63 -5.17 -16.24
CA THR A 496 -34.45 -6.23 -17.24
C THR A 496 -34.28 -7.60 -16.54
N LYS A 497 -34.67 -8.69 -17.21
CA LYS A 497 -34.50 -10.05 -16.66
C LYS A 497 -33.03 -10.37 -16.37
N ASP A 498 -32.14 -9.96 -17.28
CA ASP A 498 -30.72 -10.22 -17.19
C ASP A 498 -30.07 -9.35 -16.11
N GLY A 499 -30.45 -8.07 -16.02
CA GLY A 499 -30.02 -7.16 -14.95
C GLY A 499 -30.47 -7.61 -13.55
N ALA A 500 -31.71 -8.08 -13.41
CA ALA A 500 -32.19 -8.65 -12.15
C ALA A 500 -31.46 -9.95 -11.76
N ALA A 501 -31.02 -10.74 -12.74
CA ALA A 501 -30.17 -11.91 -12.50
C ALA A 501 -28.75 -11.51 -12.10
N ALA A 502 -28.14 -10.57 -12.83
CA ALA A 502 -26.81 -10.03 -12.56
C ALA A 502 -26.73 -9.39 -11.17
N ARG A 503 -27.73 -8.58 -10.78
CA ARG A 503 -27.79 -7.96 -9.44
C ARG A 503 -27.90 -9.00 -8.33
N ARG A 504 -28.77 -10.00 -8.48
CA ARG A 504 -28.88 -11.11 -7.50
C ARG A 504 -27.57 -11.87 -7.36
N ALA A 505 -26.89 -12.12 -8.48
CA ALA A 505 -25.59 -12.78 -8.47
C ALA A 505 -24.52 -11.93 -7.78
N LEU A 506 -24.45 -10.63 -8.06
CA LEU A 506 -23.55 -9.68 -7.38
C LEU A 506 -23.81 -9.62 -5.87
N ILE A 507 -25.07 -9.48 -5.45
CA ILE A 507 -25.45 -9.49 -4.04
C ILE A 507 -25.06 -10.81 -3.37
N SER A 508 -25.27 -11.94 -4.04
CA SER A 508 -24.88 -13.26 -3.52
C SER A 508 -23.37 -13.40 -3.39
N MET A 509 -22.58 -12.92 -4.36
CA MET A 509 -21.12 -12.94 -4.30
C MET A 509 -20.61 -12.09 -3.12
N ILE A 510 -21.19 -10.90 -2.92
CA ILE A 510 -20.80 -9.99 -1.85
C ILE A 510 -21.13 -10.57 -0.47
N HIS A 511 -22.34 -11.10 -0.26
CA HIS A 511 -22.68 -11.75 1.02
C HIS A 511 -21.88 -13.03 1.27
N GLY A 512 -21.47 -13.71 0.20
CA GLY A 512 -20.68 -14.95 0.25
C GLY A 512 -19.18 -14.76 0.52
N MET A 513 -18.65 -13.52 0.56
CA MET A 513 -17.21 -13.26 0.67
C MET A 513 -16.53 -13.98 1.85
N GLY A 514 -17.19 -14.07 3.00
CA GLY A 514 -16.66 -14.77 4.18
C GLY A 514 -16.55 -16.29 4.04
N MET A 515 -17.13 -16.89 3.00
CA MET A 515 -17.12 -18.33 2.75
C MET A 515 -15.95 -18.79 1.86
N HIS A 516 -15.19 -17.84 1.28
CA HIS A 516 -14.06 -18.16 0.42
C HIS A 516 -12.78 -18.44 1.23
N ALA A 517 -11.91 -19.33 0.72
CA ALA A 517 -10.67 -19.73 1.38
C ALA A 517 -9.68 -18.56 1.59
N ASP A 518 -9.74 -17.54 0.73
CA ASP A 518 -8.93 -16.32 0.77
C ASP A 518 -9.62 -15.18 1.55
N LYS A 519 -10.67 -15.49 2.32
CA LYS A 519 -11.52 -14.53 3.04
C LYS A 519 -12.20 -13.50 2.12
N GLY A 520 -12.41 -13.82 0.85
CA GLY A 520 -13.15 -13.00 -0.10
C GLY A 520 -12.30 -12.05 -0.93
N GLU A 521 -10.97 -12.13 -0.85
CA GLU A 521 -10.06 -11.24 -1.59
C GLU A 521 -10.24 -11.34 -3.11
N SER A 522 -10.27 -12.55 -3.66
CA SER A 522 -10.50 -12.77 -5.10
C SER A 522 -11.82 -12.18 -5.57
N VAL A 523 -12.86 -12.23 -4.73
CA VAL A 523 -14.15 -11.60 -5.01
C VAL A 523 -14.00 -10.09 -5.07
N VAL A 524 -13.32 -9.48 -4.10
CA VAL A 524 -13.07 -8.04 -4.12
C VAL A 524 -12.25 -7.61 -5.33
N LEU A 525 -11.17 -8.33 -5.67
CA LEU A 525 -10.35 -8.01 -6.85
C LEU A 525 -11.16 -8.09 -8.15
N ASN A 526 -12.03 -9.09 -8.28
CA ASN A 526 -12.95 -9.22 -9.41
C ASN A 526 -13.97 -8.06 -9.45
N LEU A 527 -14.53 -7.68 -8.30
CA LEU A 527 -15.47 -6.56 -8.21
C LEU A 527 -14.78 -5.22 -8.52
N VAL A 528 -13.55 -4.98 -8.05
CA VAL A 528 -12.74 -3.80 -8.37
C VAL A 528 -12.48 -3.73 -9.88
N ARG A 529 -12.12 -4.85 -10.51
CA ARG A 529 -11.99 -4.91 -11.98
C ARG A 529 -13.30 -4.56 -12.67
N GLY A 530 -14.40 -5.17 -12.27
CA GLY A 530 -15.71 -4.88 -12.88
C GLY A 530 -16.16 -3.43 -12.70
N LEU A 531 -15.89 -2.83 -11.52
CA LEU A 531 -16.14 -1.41 -11.26
C LEU A 531 -15.27 -0.50 -12.13
N THR A 532 -14.03 -0.92 -12.44
CA THR A 532 -13.14 -0.19 -13.35
C THR A 532 -13.71 -0.16 -14.76
N VAL A 533 -14.16 -1.30 -15.27
CA VAL A 533 -14.78 -1.39 -16.59
C VAL A 533 -16.08 -0.59 -16.64
N LEU A 534 -16.92 -0.69 -15.60
CA LEU A 534 -18.13 0.12 -15.49
C LEU A 534 -17.82 1.62 -15.49
N GLY A 535 -16.82 2.05 -14.72
CA GLY A 535 -16.38 3.45 -14.70
C GLY A 535 -15.86 3.91 -16.06
N LEU A 536 -15.04 3.11 -16.75
CA LEU A 536 -14.55 3.41 -18.09
C LEU A 536 -15.69 3.51 -19.11
N TRP A 537 -16.65 2.60 -19.02
CA TRP A 537 -17.85 2.64 -19.84
C TRP A 537 -18.64 3.94 -19.61
N CYS A 538 -18.82 4.36 -18.35
CA CYS A 538 -19.42 5.67 -18.05
C CYS A 538 -18.63 6.82 -18.68
N VAL A 539 -17.29 6.80 -18.61
CA VAL A 539 -16.44 7.83 -19.21
C VAL A 539 -16.55 7.88 -20.74
N ARG A 540 -16.59 6.72 -21.41
CA ARG A 540 -16.70 6.63 -22.89
C ARG A 540 -18.03 7.18 -23.41
N HIS A 541 -19.12 6.94 -22.69
CA HIS A 541 -20.47 7.38 -23.08
C HIS A 541 -20.84 8.75 -22.52
N HIS A 542 -20.05 9.30 -21.60
CA HIS A 542 -20.28 10.61 -21.03
C HIS A 542 -19.81 11.73 -21.98
N SER A 543 -20.66 12.76 -22.15
CA SER A 543 -20.37 13.98 -22.88
C SER A 543 -20.89 15.19 -22.12
N ASP A 544 -20.28 16.37 -22.32
CA ASP A 544 -20.69 17.64 -21.68
C ASP A 544 -22.02 18.21 -22.25
N THR A 545 -22.85 17.38 -22.87
CA THR A 545 -24.14 17.80 -23.44
C THR A 545 -25.26 17.78 -22.40
N ALA A 546 -26.23 18.70 -22.51
CA ALA A 546 -27.31 18.88 -21.54
C ALA A 546 -28.46 17.85 -21.68
N ASP A 547 -28.14 16.57 -21.71
CA ASP A 547 -29.10 15.46 -21.76
C ASP A 547 -29.21 14.78 -20.37
N PRO A 548 -30.42 14.52 -19.83
CA PRO A 548 -30.61 13.76 -18.59
C PRO A 548 -29.87 12.42 -18.51
N THR A 549 -29.62 11.76 -19.65
CA THR A 549 -28.84 10.51 -19.68
C THR A 549 -27.38 10.72 -19.26
N GLN A 550 -26.83 11.91 -19.50
CA GLN A 550 -25.46 12.28 -19.14
C GLN A 550 -25.31 12.48 -17.64
N ASP A 551 -26.33 13.02 -16.98
CA ASP A 551 -26.38 13.13 -15.53
C ASP A 551 -26.36 11.74 -14.88
N HIS A 552 -27.07 10.76 -15.45
CA HIS A 552 -27.08 9.39 -14.93
C HIS A 552 -25.70 8.72 -15.00
N LEU A 553 -25.01 8.83 -16.14
CA LEU A 553 -23.65 8.30 -16.30
C LEU A 553 -22.68 8.97 -15.33
N TRP A 554 -22.82 10.28 -15.12
CA TRP A 554 -22.07 11.03 -14.12
C TRP A 554 -22.31 10.52 -12.70
N TRP A 555 -23.58 10.27 -12.31
CA TRP A 555 -23.91 9.74 -10.99
C TRP A 555 -23.37 8.32 -10.77
N ILE A 556 -23.46 7.45 -11.78
CA ILE A 556 -22.90 6.09 -11.71
C ILE A 556 -21.39 6.15 -11.52
N LEU A 557 -20.69 7.02 -12.26
CA LEU A 557 -19.25 7.23 -12.08
C LEU A 557 -18.93 7.70 -10.65
N HIS A 558 -19.69 8.65 -10.10
CA HIS A 558 -19.51 9.10 -8.72
C HIS A 558 -19.72 8.00 -7.67
N LEU A 559 -20.70 7.12 -7.88
CA LEU A 559 -20.91 5.95 -7.02
C LEU A 559 -19.74 4.96 -7.12
N VAL A 560 -19.19 4.73 -8.31
CA VAL A 560 -17.99 3.90 -8.51
C VAL A 560 -16.80 4.49 -7.75
N LEU A 561 -16.57 5.81 -7.88
CA LEU A 561 -15.49 6.50 -7.16
C LEU A 561 -15.68 6.47 -5.64
N ASP A 562 -16.91 6.61 -5.14
CA ASP A 562 -17.21 6.46 -3.70
C ASP A 562 -16.91 5.04 -3.20
N VAL A 563 -17.26 4.01 -3.98
CA VAL A 563 -16.91 2.62 -3.63
C VAL A 563 -15.39 2.44 -3.57
N PHE A 564 -14.63 3.03 -4.51
CA PHE A 564 -13.16 2.99 -4.46
C PHE A 564 -12.58 3.76 -3.28
N GLU A 565 -13.06 4.97 -2.99
CA GLU A 565 -12.63 5.76 -1.82
C GLU A 565 -12.85 4.99 -0.52
N ASN A 566 -13.98 4.32 -0.37
CA ASN A 566 -14.27 3.53 0.82
C ASN A 566 -13.55 2.17 0.85
N GLY A 567 -13.18 1.62 -0.31
CA GLY A 567 -12.31 0.44 -0.42
C GLY A 567 -10.83 0.75 -0.15
N SER A 568 -10.42 2.00 -0.31
CA SER A 568 -9.05 2.50 -0.07
C SER A 568 -8.60 2.42 1.38
N VAL A 569 -9.51 2.08 2.29
CA VAL A 569 -9.28 1.95 3.73
C VAL A 569 -8.62 0.63 4.10
N MET A 570 -8.79 -0.37 3.24
CA MET A 570 -8.41 -1.75 3.48
C MET A 570 -6.89 -1.94 3.45
N GLU A 571 -6.34 -2.62 4.44
CA GLU A 571 -4.87 -2.75 4.60
C GLU A 571 -4.20 -3.80 3.71
N LYS A 572 -4.98 -4.53 2.90
CA LYS A 572 -4.47 -5.62 2.08
C LYS A 572 -3.81 -5.10 0.80
N SER A 573 -2.51 -5.37 0.63
CA SER A 573 -1.66 -4.82 -0.46
C SER A 573 -2.24 -4.97 -1.85
N SER A 574 -2.58 -6.19 -2.22
CA SER A 574 -3.20 -6.53 -3.51
C SER A 574 -4.44 -5.71 -3.84
N THR A 575 -5.25 -5.35 -2.82
CA THR A 575 -6.53 -4.69 -3.05
C THR A 575 -6.37 -3.19 -3.23
N TRP A 576 -5.52 -2.52 -2.44
CA TRP A 576 -5.27 -1.11 -2.69
C TRP A 576 -4.42 -0.89 -3.94
N ASP A 577 -3.50 -1.80 -4.30
CA ASP A 577 -2.82 -1.77 -5.61
C ASP A 577 -3.84 -1.83 -6.76
N ALA A 578 -4.79 -2.76 -6.71
CA ALA A 578 -5.86 -2.85 -7.71
C ALA A 578 -6.70 -1.57 -7.78
N ILE A 579 -7.08 -0.99 -6.63
CA ILE A 579 -7.83 0.29 -6.59
C ILE A 579 -6.99 1.44 -7.16
N VAL A 580 -5.69 1.52 -6.84
CA VAL A 580 -4.78 2.53 -7.39
C VAL A 580 -4.70 2.43 -8.90
N ASP A 581 -4.54 1.22 -9.45
CA ASP A 581 -4.47 0.99 -10.89
C ASP A 581 -5.80 1.36 -11.57
N SER A 582 -6.93 0.96 -10.98
CA SER A 582 -8.27 1.38 -11.43
C SER A 582 -8.42 2.90 -11.47
N LEU A 583 -8.03 3.59 -10.39
CA LEU A 583 -8.10 5.05 -10.32
C LEU A 583 -7.15 5.72 -11.31
N LYS A 584 -5.94 5.19 -11.55
CA LYS A 584 -5.04 5.71 -12.59
C LYS A 584 -5.64 5.60 -13.99
N VAL A 585 -6.22 4.44 -14.30
CA VAL A 585 -6.85 4.18 -15.59
C VAL A 585 -8.06 5.09 -15.81
N LEU A 586 -8.93 5.24 -14.81
CA LEU A 586 -10.07 6.16 -14.88
C LEU A 586 -9.62 7.63 -14.99
N GLY A 587 -8.66 8.04 -14.16
CA GLY A 587 -8.15 9.41 -14.17
C GLY A 587 -7.49 9.80 -15.49
N ALA A 588 -6.81 8.85 -16.15
CA ALA A 588 -6.26 9.06 -17.49
C ALA A 588 -7.36 9.21 -18.57
N ALA A 589 -8.46 8.47 -18.45
CA ALA A 589 -9.55 8.45 -19.43
C ALA A 589 -10.50 9.67 -19.34
N LEU A 590 -10.62 10.31 -18.18
CA LEU A 590 -11.56 11.43 -17.98
C LEU A 590 -11.23 12.65 -18.86
N SER A 591 -12.26 13.43 -19.21
CA SER A 591 -12.07 14.77 -19.78
C SER A 591 -11.43 15.72 -18.75
N PRO A 592 -10.75 16.81 -19.17
CA PRO A 592 -10.16 17.78 -18.24
C PRO A 592 -11.17 18.32 -17.21
N THR A 593 -12.38 18.68 -17.66
CA THR A 593 -13.45 19.21 -16.80
C THR A 593 -13.92 18.16 -15.79
N ALA A 594 -14.18 16.93 -16.24
CA ALA A 594 -14.62 15.84 -15.39
C ALA A 594 -13.54 15.45 -14.37
N PHE A 595 -12.27 15.44 -14.78
CA PHE A 595 -11.13 15.16 -13.92
C PHE A 595 -11.03 16.17 -12.77
N LEU A 596 -11.08 17.48 -13.08
CA LEU A 596 -10.99 18.54 -12.08
C LEU A 596 -12.12 18.50 -11.04
N ARG A 597 -13.33 18.07 -11.46
CA ARG A 597 -14.49 17.92 -10.58
C ARG A 597 -14.43 16.68 -9.67
N THR A 598 -13.56 15.71 -9.94
CA THR A 598 -13.57 14.39 -9.27
C THR A 598 -12.28 14.07 -8.52
N PHE A 599 -11.14 14.07 -9.21
CA PHE A 599 -9.86 13.58 -8.68
C PHE A 599 -9.24 14.49 -7.61
N PRO A 600 -9.16 15.82 -7.80
CA PRO A 600 -8.58 16.69 -6.78
C PRO A 600 -9.29 16.59 -5.41
N PRO A 601 -10.64 16.63 -5.35
CA PRO A 601 -11.35 16.41 -4.10
C PRO A 601 -11.12 15.01 -3.50
N LEU A 602 -11.09 13.96 -4.33
CA LEU A 602 -10.85 12.57 -3.88
C LEU A 602 -9.48 12.41 -3.20
N VAL A 603 -8.42 12.88 -3.86
CA VAL A 603 -7.04 12.81 -3.35
C VAL A 603 -6.92 13.54 -2.02
N ALA A 604 -7.51 14.73 -1.95
CA ALA A 604 -7.43 15.55 -0.74
C ALA A 604 -8.20 14.92 0.43
N ARG A 605 -9.37 14.29 0.19
CA ARG A 605 -10.07 13.52 1.22
C ARG A 605 -9.27 12.32 1.71
N LEU A 606 -8.81 11.47 0.80
CA LEU A 606 -8.03 10.27 1.13
C LEU A 606 -6.77 10.61 1.95
N SER A 607 -6.17 11.79 1.72
CA SER A 607 -5.01 12.27 2.49
C SER A 607 -5.29 12.56 3.96
N LEU A 608 -6.56 12.70 4.34
CA LEU A 608 -7.00 12.99 5.71
C LEU A 608 -7.54 11.75 6.44
N TYR A 609 -7.61 10.57 5.82
CA TYR A 609 -8.08 9.37 6.51
C TYR A 609 -7.07 8.92 7.57
N SER A 610 -7.55 8.44 8.72
CA SER A 610 -6.66 7.92 9.78
C SER A 610 -5.91 6.64 9.34
N SER A 611 -6.49 5.87 8.42
CA SER A 611 -5.86 4.67 7.85
C SER A 611 -4.62 5.02 7.01
N PRO A 612 -3.44 4.46 7.31
CA PRO A 612 -2.24 4.65 6.48
C PRO A 612 -2.45 4.23 5.03
N SER A 613 -3.17 3.12 4.78
CA SER A 613 -3.44 2.61 3.44
C SER A 613 -4.19 3.61 2.57
N SER A 614 -5.15 4.34 3.16
CA SER A 614 -5.88 5.40 2.45
C SER A 614 -4.99 6.56 2.07
N ARG A 615 -4.02 6.93 2.92
CA ARG A 615 -3.08 8.03 2.69
C ARG A 615 -2.00 7.68 1.66
N ILE A 616 -1.71 6.40 1.44
CA ILE A 616 -0.78 5.94 0.39
C ILE A 616 -1.36 6.14 -1.02
N ILE A 617 -2.67 5.99 -1.20
CA ILE A 617 -3.30 6.13 -2.52
C ILE A 617 -3.13 7.54 -3.13
N PRO A 618 -3.37 8.65 -2.40
CA PRO A 618 -3.02 10.01 -2.82
C PRO A 618 -1.59 10.13 -3.33
N LEU A 619 -0.60 9.52 -2.65
CA LEU A 619 0.79 9.53 -3.10
C LEU A 619 0.90 8.82 -4.45
N ALA A 620 0.36 7.60 -4.58
CA ALA A 620 0.43 6.83 -5.81
C ALA A 620 -0.27 7.48 -7.02
N LEU A 621 -1.29 8.31 -6.77
CA LEU A 621 -2.00 9.09 -7.80
C LEU A 621 -1.30 10.42 -8.13
N MET A 622 -0.36 10.88 -7.30
CA MET A 622 0.19 12.23 -7.39
C MET A 622 0.82 12.58 -8.75
N PRO A 623 1.64 11.71 -9.39
CA PRO A 623 2.20 12.04 -10.71
C PRO A 623 1.12 12.27 -11.79
N LEU A 624 0.07 11.44 -11.79
CA LEU A 624 -1.07 11.60 -12.71
C LEU A 624 -1.83 12.89 -12.42
N VAL A 625 -2.17 13.13 -11.15
CA VAL A 625 -2.97 14.29 -10.74
C VAL A 625 -2.22 15.58 -11.03
N TYR A 626 -0.93 15.64 -10.69
CA TYR A 626 -0.10 16.81 -10.93
C TYR A 626 -0.01 17.17 -12.42
N SER A 627 0.12 16.16 -13.30
CA SER A 627 0.19 16.37 -14.75
C SER A 627 -1.11 16.87 -15.39
N ARG A 628 -2.23 16.84 -14.66
CA ARG A 628 -3.58 17.14 -15.16
C ARG A 628 -4.23 18.36 -14.49
N VAL A 629 -3.50 19.06 -13.64
CA VAL A 629 -3.98 20.25 -12.92
C VAL A 629 -3.02 21.40 -13.14
N ASP A 630 -3.51 22.63 -13.05
CA ASP A 630 -2.74 23.85 -13.26
C ASP A 630 -3.00 24.89 -12.17
N GLY A 631 -2.22 25.98 -12.18
CA GLY A 631 -2.34 27.08 -11.22
C GLY A 631 -2.16 26.67 -9.76
N ASP A 632 -3.04 27.20 -8.90
CA ASP A 632 -3.01 27.04 -7.45
C ASP A 632 -3.07 25.57 -6.98
N LEU A 633 -3.68 24.69 -7.78
CA LEU A 633 -3.77 23.26 -7.47
C LEU A 633 -2.41 22.59 -7.38
N ARG A 634 -1.49 22.94 -8.29
CA ARG A 634 -0.13 22.38 -8.28
C ARG A 634 0.59 22.71 -6.98
N VAL A 635 0.41 23.93 -6.47
CA VAL A 635 1.03 24.37 -5.21
C VAL A 635 0.41 23.63 -4.02
N GLN A 636 -0.93 23.55 -3.97
CA GLN A 636 -1.63 22.82 -2.92
C GLN A 636 -1.25 21.33 -2.87
N PHE A 637 -1.05 20.69 -4.03
CA PHE A 637 -0.62 19.29 -4.08
C PHE A 637 0.83 19.08 -3.66
N ARG A 638 1.74 20.04 -3.92
CA ARG A 638 3.09 19.99 -3.33
C ARG A 638 3.03 20.11 -1.81
N GLY A 639 2.21 21.03 -1.28
CA GLY A 639 1.97 21.13 0.16
C GLY A 639 1.33 19.88 0.78
N LEU A 640 0.41 19.23 0.07
CA LEU A 640 -0.15 17.94 0.48
C LEU A 640 0.91 16.84 0.51
N PHE A 641 1.73 16.74 -0.54
CA PHE A 641 2.82 15.77 -0.61
C PHE A 641 3.83 16.01 0.51
N ASP A 642 4.23 17.26 0.77
CA ASP A 642 5.11 17.66 1.88
C ASP A 642 4.60 17.14 3.22
N ARG A 643 3.30 17.31 3.51
CA ARG A 643 2.68 16.79 4.75
C ARG A 643 2.78 15.26 4.84
N LEU A 644 2.50 14.55 3.75
CA LEU A 644 2.58 13.08 3.73
C LEU A 644 4.03 12.56 3.82
N THR A 645 5.03 13.36 3.42
CA THR A 645 6.44 13.02 3.67
C THR A 645 6.83 13.10 5.14
N MET A 646 6.00 13.74 5.97
CA MET A 646 6.19 13.88 7.42
C MET A 646 5.10 13.14 8.22
N ASP A 647 4.43 12.17 7.60
CA ASP A 647 3.39 11.37 8.25
C ASP A 647 3.97 10.55 9.43
N ASP A 648 3.17 10.21 10.43
CA ASP A 648 3.67 9.41 11.58
C ASP A 648 3.92 7.97 11.14
N ALA A 649 3.10 7.46 10.21
CA ALA A 649 3.21 6.10 9.71
C ALA A 649 4.42 5.99 8.75
N PRO A 650 5.46 5.19 9.08
CA PRO A 650 6.63 5.04 8.22
C PRO A 650 6.28 4.47 6.84
N LEU A 651 5.21 3.67 6.74
CA LEU A 651 4.72 3.12 5.47
C LEU A 651 4.25 4.20 4.49
N VAL A 652 3.67 5.30 4.98
CA VAL A 652 3.24 6.45 4.16
C VAL A 652 4.46 7.22 3.68
N ARG A 653 5.41 7.53 4.59
CA ARG A 653 6.66 8.21 4.22
C ARG A 653 7.50 7.40 3.22
N ARG A 654 7.56 6.08 3.39
CA ARG A 654 8.17 5.15 2.43
C ARG A 654 7.50 5.23 1.06
N ALA A 655 6.17 5.23 1.02
CA ALA A 655 5.44 5.37 -0.24
C ALA A 655 5.72 6.71 -0.92
N ALA A 656 5.90 7.79 -0.15
CA ALA A 656 6.29 9.09 -0.70
C ALA A 656 7.69 9.01 -1.33
N ALA A 657 8.67 8.38 -0.67
CA ALA A 657 10.01 8.18 -1.23
C ALA A 657 9.98 7.36 -2.53
N TYR A 658 9.17 6.30 -2.57
CA TYR A 658 8.98 5.47 -3.76
C TYR A 658 8.41 6.25 -4.96
N ILE A 659 7.45 7.15 -4.73
CA ILE A 659 6.77 7.90 -5.81
C ILE A 659 7.57 9.12 -6.26
N LEU A 660 8.46 9.66 -5.42
CA LEU A 660 9.16 10.92 -5.64
C LEU A 660 9.85 11.02 -7.02
N PRO A 661 10.55 10.00 -7.57
CA PRO A 661 11.18 10.11 -8.89
C PRO A 661 10.17 10.31 -10.02
N ALA A 662 9.04 9.59 -9.98
CA ALA A 662 7.96 9.74 -10.95
C ALA A 662 7.29 11.12 -10.84
N LEU A 663 7.09 11.61 -9.60
CA LEU A 663 6.56 12.95 -9.37
C LEU A 663 7.53 14.04 -9.84
N ALA A 664 8.83 13.90 -9.60
CA ALA A 664 9.84 14.86 -10.04
C ALA A 664 9.81 15.07 -11.56
N ARG A 665 9.62 14.00 -12.34
CA ARG A 665 9.42 14.09 -13.79
C ARG A 665 8.13 14.82 -14.17
N ALA A 666 7.04 14.61 -13.44
CA ALA A 666 5.75 15.26 -13.68
C ALA A 666 5.75 16.75 -13.31
N VAL A 667 6.50 17.14 -12.27
CA VAL A 667 6.61 18.53 -11.82
C VAL A 667 7.53 19.36 -12.73
N GLY A 668 8.61 18.75 -13.22
CA GLY A 668 9.55 19.39 -14.13
C GLY A 668 10.70 20.14 -13.43
N PRO A 669 11.62 20.74 -14.21
CA PRO A 669 12.89 21.27 -13.71
C PRO A 669 12.74 22.48 -12.77
N GLU A 670 11.67 23.28 -12.93
CA GLU A 670 11.41 24.49 -12.15
C GLU A 670 11.26 24.24 -10.64
N SER A 671 10.88 23.02 -10.23
CA SER A 671 10.74 22.65 -8.81
C SER A 671 11.77 21.62 -8.36
N ILE A 672 12.93 21.52 -9.03
CA ILE A 672 13.98 20.58 -8.63
C ILE A 672 14.48 20.86 -7.20
N SER A 673 14.52 22.12 -6.78
CA SER A 673 14.89 22.51 -5.40
C SER A 673 13.95 21.90 -4.35
N TRP A 674 12.64 21.86 -4.66
CA TRP A 674 11.64 21.23 -3.81
C TRP A 674 11.88 19.72 -3.69
N VAL A 675 12.18 19.06 -4.82
CA VAL A 675 12.51 17.63 -4.86
C VAL A 675 13.75 17.32 -4.02
N VAL A 676 14.83 18.12 -4.14
CA VAL A 676 16.06 17.92 -3.35
C VAL A 676 15.81 18.11 -1.85
N LEU A 677 14.99 19.07 -1.45
CA LEU A 677 14.59 19.25 -0.04
C LEU A 677 13.81 18.05 0.51
N LEU A 678 12.99 17.40 -0.30
CA LEU A 678 12.28 16.19 0.11
C LEU A 678 13.23 15.00 0.26
N ILE A 679 14.16 14.83 -0.67
CA ILE A 679 15.22 13.82 -0.57
C ILE A 679 16.02 14.02 0.72
N GLU A 680 16.40 15.26 1.04
CA GLU A 680 17.11 15.57 2.28
C GLU A 680 16.42 14.99 3.51
N LYS A 681 15.11 15.27 3.63
CA LYS A 681 14.29 14.79 4.76
C LYS A 681 14.22 13.27 4.77
N MET A 682 14.00 12.64 3.62
CA MET A 682 13.88 11.17 3.50
C MET A 682 15.19 10.44 3.79
N CYS A 683 16.34 11.02 3.39
CA CYS A 683 17.66 10.46 3.69
C CYS A 683 17.98 10.52 5.19
N ALA A 684 17.43 11.50 5.90
CA ALA A 684 17.63 11.70 7.34
C ALA A 684 16.50 11.06 8.19
N ASP A 685 15.60 10.27 7.59
CA ASP A 685 14.46 9.69 8.31
C ASP A 685 14.93 8.71 9.40
N HIS A 686 14.21 8.70 10.53
CA HIS A 686 14.50 7.79 11.64
C HIS A 686 14.25 6.32 11.27
N SER A 687 13.32 6.04 10.35
CA SER A 687 13.06 4.70 9.86
C SER A 687 14.07 4.30 8.78
N ASP A 688 14.79 3.22 9.06
CA ASP A 688 15.60 2.46 8.10
C ASP A 688 14.86 2.17 6.78
N LEU A 689 13.61 1.73 6.86
CA LEU A 689 12.77 1.43 5.70
C LEU A 689 12.54 2.65 4.80
N VAL A 690 12.40 3.86 5.37
CA VAL A 690 12.24 5.09 4.57
C VAL A 690 13.58 5.46 3.92
N ARG A 691 14.68 5.42 4.67
CA ARG A 691 16.03 5.69 4.15
C ARG A 691 16.42 4.73 3.03
N LEU A 692 16.07 3.45 3.14
CA LEU A 692 16.26 2.42 2.11
C LEU A 692 15.62 2.84 0.78
N TYR A 693 14.37 3.32 0.82
CA TYR A 693 13.69 3.84 -0.37
C TYR A 693 14.23 5.19 -0.84
N ALA A 694 14.82 6.00 0.05
CA ALA A 694 15.50 7.23 -0.32
C ALA A 694 16.74 6.95 -1.19
N VAL A 695 17.49 5.86 -0.93
CA VAL A 695 18.61 5.41 -1.79
C VAL A 695 18.12 5.19 -3.21
N GLN A 696 17.01 4.46 -3.37
CA GLN A 696 16.40 4.20 -4.67
C GLN A 696 15.88 5.48 -5.32
N ALA A 697 15.23 6.36 -4.55
CA ALA A 697 14.71 7.61 -5.06
C ALA A 697 15.82 8.46 -5.69
N ILE A 698 16.99 8.60 -5.04
CA ILE A 698 18.13 9.32 -5.63
C ILE A 698 18.60 8.65 -6.91
N ALA A 699 18.72 7.32 -6.93
CA ALA A 699 19.21 6.56 -8.09
C ALA A 699 18.32 6.72 -9.34
N GLU A 700 17.04 7.05 -9.17
CA GLU A 700 16.07 7.18 -10.27
C GLU A 700 15.83 8.63 -10.74
N LEU A 701 16.57 9.60 -10.20
CA LEU A 701 16.39 11.03 -10.51
C LEU A 701 17.19 11.55 -11.71
N ALA A 702 17.88 10.68 -12.43
CA ALA A 702 18.78 11.08 -13.52
C ALA A 702 18.06 11.95 -14.55
N ASP A 703 16.86 11.56 -14.99
CA ASP A 703 16.06 12.33 -15.96
C ASP A 703 15.74 13.74 -15.45
N SER A 704 15.30 13.85 -14.19
CA SER A 704 14.90 15.12 -13.57
C SER A 704 16.10 16.05 -13.37
N VAL A 705 17.25 15.51 -12.97
CA VAL A 705 18.49 16.27 -12.80
C VAL A 705 19.06 16.70 -14.15
N ASN A 706 18.99 15.84 -15.17
CA ASN A 706 19.48 16.14 -16.51
C ASN A 706 18.58 17.14 -17.27
N ALA A 707 17.30 17.25 -16.89
CA ALA A 707 16.37 18.23 -17.46
C ALA A 707 16.64 19.69 -17.06
N VAL A 708 17.39 19.93 -15.98
CA VAL A 708 17.75 21.28 -15.51
C VAL A 708 18.95 21.82 -16.31
N ASP A 709 19.12 23.15 -16.37
CA ASP A 709 20.26 23.80 -17.01
C ASP A 709 21.59 23.42 -16.33
N ASP A 710 22.70 23.58 -17.05
CA ASP A 710 24.02 23.08 -16.60
C ASP A 710 24.47 23.66 -15.26
N ALA A 711 24.15 24.93 -14.97
CA ALA A 711 24.54 25.58 -13.72
C ALA A 711 23.75 25.02 -12.53
N ALA A 712 22.42 24.93 -12.65
CA ALA A 712 21.59 24.34 -11.60
C ALA A 712 21.84 22.83 -11.45
N ARG A 713 22.08 22.11 -12.55
CA ARG A 713 22.44 20.68 -12.52
C ARG A 713 23.66 20.44 -11.65
N ARG A 714 24.70 21.28 -11.78
CA ARG A 714 25.90 21.18 -10.95
C ARG A 714 25.61 21.44 -9.47
N LEU A 715 24.78 22.42 -9.15
CA LEU A 715 24.37 22.72 -7.77
C LEU A 715 23.58 21.56 -7.15
N VAL A 716 22.58 21.04 -7.86
CA VAL A 716 21.78 19.88 -7.42
C VAL A 716 22.68 18.68 -7.14
N ARG A 717 23.64 18.39 -8.03
CA ARG A 717 24.61 17.30 -7.81
C ARG A 717 25.45 17.53 -6.55
N CYS A 718 25.94 18.75 -6.32
CA CYS A 718 26.66 19.10 -5.08
C CYS A 718 25.80 18.92 -3.82
N GLU A 719 24.49 19.18 -3.89
CA GLU A 719 23.56 18.99 -2.76
C GLU A 719 23.23 17.51 -2.50
N LEU A 720 23.20 16.68 -3.55
CA LEU A 720 22.92 15.25 -3.43
C LEU A 720 24.12 14.44 -2.93
N VAL A 721 25.35 14.84 -3.24
CA VAL A 721 26.57 14.09 -2.84
C VAL A 721 26.62 13.82 -1.33
N PRO A 722 26.47 14.79 -0.43
CA PRO A 722 26.48 14.54 1.02
C PRO A 722 25.43 13.51 1.48
N ARG A 723 24.30 13.40 0.77
CA ARG A 723 23.23 12.45 1.08
C ARG A 723 23.63 11.03 0.69
N VAL A 724 24.27 10.87 -0.47
CA VAL A 724 24.86 9.59 -0.88
C VAL A 724 25.98 9.18 0.07
N ASN A 725 26.85 10.11 0.49
CA ASN A 725 27.91 9.84 1.46
C ASN A 725 27.35 9.29 2.78
N ALA A 726 26.23 9.83 3.26
CA ALA A 726 25.61 9.39 4.52
C ALA A 726 25.17 7.92 4.46
N PHE A 727 24.68 7.45 3.31
CA PHE A 727 24.23 6.06 3.13
C PHE A 727 25.36 5.05 3.20
N VAL A 728 26.58 5.44 2.81
CA VAL A 728 27.78 4.57 2.85
C VAL A 728 28.14 4.23 4.29
N THR A 729 27.91 5.16 5.21
CA THR A 729 28.17 4.99 6.64
C THR A 729 26.91 4.71 7.45
N ASP A 730 25.78 4.37 6.81
CA ASP A 730 24.52 4.14 7.53
C ASP A 730 24.69 2.99 8.52
N THR A 731 24.03 3.12 9.67
CA THR A 731 23.97 2.07 10.69
C THR A 731 23.39 0.76 10.16
N ASP A 732 22.39 0.82 9.28
CA ASP A 732 21.77 -0.37 8.70
C ASP A 732 22.55 -0.86 7.48
N TRP A 733 22.96 -2.12 7.53
CA TRP A 733 23.69 -2.76 6.45
C TRP A 733 22.85 -2.91 5.18
N GLN A 734 21.51 -2.96 5.27
CA GLN A 734 20.64 -3.06 4.09
C GLN A 734 20.71 -1.80 3.22
N ILE A 735 20.81 -0.64 3.87
CA ILE A 735 21.01 0.66 3.20
C ILE A 735 22.38 0.68 2.52
N ARG A 736 23.44 0.27 3.22
CA ARG A 736 24.80 0.16 2.65
C ARG A 736 24.87 -0.83 1.48
N HIS A 737 24.20 -1.98 1.61
CA HIS A 737 24.06 -2.98 0.56
C HIS A 737 23.35 -2.43 -0.68
N GLN A 738 22.23 -1.72 -0.51
CA GLN A 738 21.52 -1.10 -1.61
C GLN A 738 22.35 0.02 -2.25
N THR A 739 23.06 0.80 -1.43
CA THR A 739 23.95 1.88 -1.88
C THR A 739 25.01 1.36 -2.83
N VAL A 740 25.76 0.30 -2.47
CA VAL A 740 26.78 -0.25 -3.37
C VAL A 740 26.19 -0.83 -4.65
N THR A 741 25.00 -1.43 -4.55
CA THR A 741 24.29 -1.99 -5.71
C THR A 741 23.86 -0.91 -6.71
N LEU A 742 23.53 0.30 -6.21
CA LEU A 742 23.02 1.41 -7.01
C LEU A 742 24.09 2.45 -7.41
N ILE A 743 25.38 2.21 -7.14
CA ILE A 743 26.47 3.09 -7.61
C ILE A 743 26.41 3.34 -9.13
N PRO A 744 26.15 2.36 -10.01
CA PRO A 744 26.01 2.61 -11.45
C PRO A 744 24.96 3.68 -11.78
N GLN A 745 23.84 3.69 -11.07
CA GLN A 745 22.78 4.68 -11.21
C GLN A 745 23.16 6.02 -10.56
N PHE A 746 23.89 6.01 -9.44
CA PHE A 746 24.42 7.26 -8.88
C PHE A 746 25.41 7.95 -9.82
N ILE A 747 26.17 7.20 -10.62
CA ILE A 747 27.02 7.78 -11.67
C ILE A 747 26.16 8.51 -12.71
N SER A 748 25.01 7.97 -13.13
CA SER A 748 24.15 8.64 -14.10
C SER A 748 23.45 9.91 -13.55
N VAL A 749 23.20 9.95 -12.24
CA VAL A 749 22.58 11.10 -11.56
C VAL A 749 23.62 12.19 -11.26
N LEU A 750 24.71 11.82 -10.59
CA LEU A 750 25.76 12.74 -10.15
C LEU A 750 26.71 13.12 -11.29
N GLY A 751 26.78 12.32 -12.35
CA GLY A 751 27.69 12.49 -13.45
C GLY A 751 29.12 12.05 -13.13
N ILE A 752 29.93 11.93 -14.18
CA ILE A 752 31.32 11.46 -14.08
C ILE A 752 32.21 12.37 -13.22
N ASP A 753 31.84 13.64 -13.03
CA ASP A 753 32.56 14.61 -12.19
C ASP A 753 32.71 14.15 -10.73
N PHE A 754 31.75 13.36 -10.23
CA PHE A 754 31.76 12.81 -8.88
C PHE A 754 32.11 11.31 -8.83
N ALA A 755 32.56 10.74 -9.94
CA ALA A 755 32.93 9.33 -10.03
C ALA A 755 34.01 8.95 -9.00
N ASP A 756 35.00 9.82 -8.76
CA ASP A 756 36.05 9.55 -7.79
C ASP A 756 35.50 9.31 -6.39
N VAL A 757 34.53 10.13 -5.96
CA VAL A 757 33.86 10.00 -4.65
C VAL A 757 33.07 8.69 -4.58
N LEU A 758 32.31 8.38 -5.63
CA LEU A 758 31.53 7.14 -5.69
C LEU A 758 32.40 5.88 -5.71
N ILE A 759 33.57 5.94 -6.34
CA ILE A 759 34.49 4.81 -6.36
C ILE A 759 35.19 4.65 -5.01
N ASP A 760 35.51 5.75 -4.33
CA ASP A 760 36.04 5.68 -2.98
C ASP A 760 35.01 5.05 -2.02
N HIS A 761 33.72 5.38 -2.15
CA HIS A 761 32.64 4.68 -1.44
C HIS A 761 32.54 3.19 -1.79
N PHE A 762 32.67 2.83 -3.07
CA PHE A 762 32.71 1.43 -3.49
C PHE A 762 33.86 0.68 -2.82
N VAL A 763 35.06 1.27 -2.77
CA VAL A 763 36.23 0.67 -2.13
C VAL A 763 35.99 0.48 -0.63
N GLU A 764 35.40 1.46 0.05
CA GLU A 764 35.01 1.34 1.46
C GLU A 764 34.01 0.18 1.67
N LEU A 765 32.93 0.13 0.89
CA LEU A 765 31.89 -0.90 0.98
C LEU A 765 32.40 -2.30 0.57
N SER A 766 33.44 -2.39 -0.27
CA SER A 766 34.10 -3.66 -0.60
C SER A 766 34.76 -4.33 0.61
N SER A 767 35.03 -3.56 1.66
CA SER A 767 35.64 -4.00 2.91
C SER A 767 34.67 -3.89 4.11
N ASP A 768 33.35 -3.82 3.85
CA ASP A 768 32.32 -3.69 4.89
C ASP A 768 32.37 -4.84 5.91
N ALA A 769 32.01 -4.55 7.17
CA ALA A 769 31.93 -5.57 8.22
C ALA A 769 30.90 -6.67 7.88
N ASN A 770 29.78 -6.32 7.25
CA ASN A 770 28.73 -7.25 6.86
C ASN A 770 29.05 -7.93 5.53
N MET A 771 29.01 -9.27 5.52
CA MET A 771 29.31 -10.06 4.33
C MET A 771 28.35 -9.82 3.15
N GLU A 772 27.08 -9.52 3.41
CA GLU A 772 26.10 -9.29 2.35
C GLU A 772 26.42 -8.01 1.55
N VAL A 773 26.91 -6.96 2.23
CA VAL A 773 27.38 -5.74 1.57
C VAL A 773 28.59 -6.03 0.68
N ARG A 774 29.55 -6.84 1.16
CA ARG A 774 30.72 -7.25 0.35
C ARG A 774 30.34 -8.15 -0.82
N ILE A 775 29.35 -9.03 -0.66
CA ILE A 775 28.78 -9.83 -1.77
C ILE A 775 28.19 -8.90 -2.83
N ALA A 776 27.43 -7.87 -2.43
CA ALA A 776 26.89 -6.88 -3.35
C ALA A 776 27.99 -6.08 -4.05
N ALA A 777 29.03 -5.65 -3.33
CA ALA A 777 30.20 -4.97 -3.90
C ALA A 777 30.90 -5.83 -4.96
N ALA A 778 31.12 -7.12 -4.68
CA ALA A 778 31.72 -8.04 -5.66
C ALA A 778 30.89 -8.12 -6.95
N LYS A 779 29.56 -8.17 -6.84
CA LYS A 779 28.64 -8.17 -8.00
C LYS A 779 28.59 -6.82 -8.73
N ALA A 780 28.73 -5.71 -8.00
CA ALA A 780 28.65 -4.36 -8.56
C ALA A 780 29.93 -3.90 -9.26
N SER A 781 31.08 -4.53 -8.99
CA SER A 781 32.41 -4.12 -9.49
C SER A 781 32.46 -3.91 -11.00
N ILE A 782 31.93 -4.86 -11.78
CA ILE A 782 31.92 -4.79 -13.25
C ILE A 782 30.84 -3.83 -13.78
N PRO A 783 29.58 -3.86 -13.30
CA PRO A 783 28.58 -2.84 -13.63
C PRO A 783 29.05 -1.39 -13.40
N ILE A 784 29.75 -1.11 -12.29
CA ILE A 784 30.32 0.22 -12.01
C ILE A 784 31.36 0.58 -13.08
N SER A 785 32.26 -0.36 -13.40
CA SER A 785 33.30 -0.15 -14.42
C SER A 785 32.72 0.14 -15.81
N MET A 786 31.62 -0.53 -16.17
CA MET A 786 30.88 -0.28 -17.41
C MET A 786 30.19 1.09 -17.40
N ALA A 787 29.54 1.47 -16.28
CA ALA A 787 28.89 2.78 -16.15
C ALA A 787 29.88 3.94 -16.33
N LEU A 788 31.08 3.84 -15.74
CA LEU A 788 32.15 4.82 -15.92
C LEU A 788 32.65 4.92 -17.36
N SER A 789 32.56 3.83 -18.11
CA SER A 789 33.07 3.75 -19.49
C SER A 789 32.02 4.15 -20.53
N ALA A 790 30.72 4.08 -20.21
CA ALA A 790 29.63 4.41 -21.11
C ALA A 790 29.58 5.91 -21.47
N ASP A 791 29.81 6.80 -20.50
CA ASP A 791 29.81 8.25 -20.70
C ASP A 791 31.05 8.76 -21.47
N LEU A 792 32.10 7.93 -21.58
CA LEU A 792 33.29 8.24 -22.39
C LEU A 792 33.09 7.90 -23.87
N ALA A 793 32.07 7.11 -24.22
CA ALA A 793 31.82 6.67 -25.60
C ALA A 793 31.59 7.82 -26.60
N PRO A 794 30.84 8.91 -26.28
CA PRO A 794 30.67 10.03 -27.21
C PRO A 794 31.98 10.78 -27.48
N LEU A 795 32.81 10.99 -26.45
CA LEU A 795 34.11 11.66 -26.56
C LEU A 795 35.09 10.79 -27.36
N GLN A 796 35.09 9.48 -27.11
CA GLN A 796 35.91 8.51 -27.84
C GLN A 796 35.49 8.43 -29.30
N ASN A 797 34.18 8.39 -29.60
CA ASN A 797 33.67 8.40 -30.97
C ASN A 797 34.07 9.70 -31.72
N ALA A 798 34.11 10.84 -31.02
CA ALA A 798 34.58 12.10 -31.59
C ALA A 798 36.10 12.12 -31.85
N LEU A 799 36.90 11.55 -30.93
CA LEU A 799 38.35 11.37 -31.09
C LEU A 799 38.69 10.37 -32.20
N ASP A 800 37.98 9.25 -32.26
CA ASP A 800 38.14 8.22 -33.30
C ASP A 800 37.74 8.78 -34.68
N ALA A 801 36.71 9.62 -34.76
CA ALA A 801 36.34 10.34 -35.98
C ALA A 801 37.44 11.32 -36.46
N LEU A 802 38.23 11.88 -35.53
CA LEU A 802 39.40 12.72 -35.84
C LEU A 802 40.65 11.88 -36.20
N ALA A 803 40.72 10.63 -35.75
CA ALA A 803 41.86 9.72 -35.93
C ALA A 803 41.81 8.88 -37.23
N LEU A 804 40.74 8.97 -38.04
CA LEU A 804 40.56 8.25 -39.30
C LEU A 804 41.52 8.65 -40.46
N THR A 805 42.71 9.18 -40.18
CA THR A 805 43.66 9.58 -41.23
C THR A 805 44.69 8.54 -41.65
N GLU A 806 44.94 7.44 -40.92
CA GLU A 806 45.87 6.41 -41.41
C GLU A 806 45.38 4.98 -41.09
N GLY A 807 45.33 4.15 -42.13
CA GLY A 807 44.72 2.83 -42.09
C GLY A 807 45.56 1.79 -41.35
N GLU A 808 45.13 1.44 -40.14
CA GLU A 808 45.25 0.10 -39.55
C GLU A 808 44.03 -0.13 -38.65
N THR A 809 43.18 -1.10 -39.00
CA THR A 809 42.08 -1.59 -38.13
C THR A 809 42.67 -2.43 -37.00
N LYS A 810 43.29 -1.80 -36.01
CA LYS A 810 43.36 -2.32 -34.65
C LYS A 810 42.21 -1.68 -33.91
N SER A 811 41.32 -2.48 -33.32
CA SER A 811 40.29 -2.00 -32.40
C SER A 811 40.95 -1.07 -31.38
N SER A 812 40.65 0.23 -31.46
CA SER A 812 41.08 1.21 -30.47
C SER A 812 40.70 0.67 -29.09
N PRO A 813 41.63 0.63 -28.10
CA PRO A 813 41.29 0.16 -26.78
C PRO A 813 40.18 1.05 -26.24
N THR A 814 39.02 0.48 -25.92
CA THR A 814 37.95 1.20 -25.22
C THR A 814 38.59 1.92 -24.04
N SER A 815 38.65 3.26 -24.10
CA SER A 815 39.33 4.07 -23.09
C SER A 815 38.64 3.83 -21.75
N MET A 816 39.28 3.03 -20.91
CA MET A 816 38.75 2.62 -19.62
C MET A 816 39.03 3.74 -18.61
N HIS A 817 38.02 4.11 -17.82
CA HIS A 817 38.18 5.14 -16.80
C HIS A 817 39.34 4.80 -15.85
N ALA A 818 40.23 5.75 -15.55
CA ALA A 818 41.50 5.51 -14.86
C ALA A 818 41.33 4.83 -13.48
N LYS A 819 40.23 5.10 -12.78
CA LYS A 819 39.91 4.47 -11.49
C LYS A 819 39.57 2.97 -11.58
N VAL A 820 39.20 2.45 -12.75
CA VAL A 820 38.94 1.02 -12.92
C VAL A 820 40.20 0.19 -12.60
N PRO A 821 41.34 0.39 -13.27
CA PRO A 821 42.57 -0.33 -12.91
C PRO A 821 43.20 0.15 -11.58
N LEU A 822 43.00 1.41 -11.18
CA LEU A 822 43.65 1.95 -9.98
C LEU A 822 42.94 1.64 -8.66
N SER A 823 41.63 1.39 -8.69
CA SER A 823 40.81 1.27 -7.47
C SER A 823 39.84 0.09 -7.52
N ILE A 824 39.10 -0.07 -8.62
CA ILE A 824 38.07 -1.13 -8.71
C ILE A 824 38.70 -2.52 -8.82
N LEU A 825 39.65 -2.72 -9.74
CA LEU A 825 40.31 -4.01 -9.92
C LEU A 825 41.09 -4.46 -8.67
N PRO A 826 41.86 -3.60 -7.97
CA PRO A 826 42.47 -3.97 -6.69
C PRO A 826 41.45 -4.36 -5.61
N ALA A 827 40.32 -3.65 -5.49
CA ALA A 827 39.27 -4.02 -4.55
C ALA A 827 38.63 -5.37 -4.92
N PHE A 828 38.40 -5.61 -6.22
CA PHE A 828 37.90 -6.89 -6.73
C PHE A 828 38.87 -8.04 -6.44
N GLU A 829 40.18 -7.83 -6.62
CA GLU A 829 41.23 -8.80 -6.23
C GLU A 829 41.24 -9.03 -4.71
N SER A 830 41.10 -7.99 -3.89
CA SER A 830 41.03 -8.13 -2.43
C SER A 830 39.85 -9.04 -2.03
N MET A 831 38.67 -8.81 -2.60
CA MET A 831 37.47 -9.63 -2.36
C MET A 831 37.63 -11.07 -2.84
N SER A 832 38.50 -11.35 -3.83
CA SER A 832 38.82 -12.74 -4.24
C SER A 832 39.53 -13.53 -3.14
N ARG A 833 40.08 -12.84 -2.13
CA ARG A 833 40.76 -13.42 -0.96
C ARG A 833 39.96 -13.23 0.33
N ASP A 834 38.69 -12.86 0.23
CA ASP A 834 37.82 -12.61 1.38
C ASP A 834 37.74 -13.84 2.30
N THR A 835 37.56 -13.61 3.59
CA THR A 835 37.39 -14.69 4.58
C THR A 835 36.11 -15.50 4.33
N CYS A 836 35.05 -14.86 3.84
CA CYS A 836 33.77 -15.47 3.54
C CYS A 836 33.75 -16.11 2.14
N ALA A 837 33.41 -17.39 2.07
CA ALA A 837 33.32 -18.13 0.80
C ALA A 837 32.24 -17.55 -0.14
N SER A 838 31.14 -17.02 0.40
CA SER A 838 30.07 -16.41 -0.39
C SER A 838 30.53 -15.16 -1.15
N VAL A 839 31.42 -14.34 -0.55
CA VAL A 839 32.03 -13.17 -1.22
C VAL A 839 32.94 -13.64 -2.35
N ARG A 840 33.83 -14.60 -2.09
CA ARG A 840 34.71 -15.18 -3.11
C ARG A 840 33.92 -15.82 -4.25
N ARG A 841 32.78 -16.46 -3.95
CA ARG A 841 31.86 -16.99 -4.96
C ARG A 841 31.22 -15.89 -5.80
N ALA A 842 30.86 -14.76 -5.21
CA ALA A 842 30.32 -13.61 -5.96
C ALA A 842 31.36 -13.00 -6.91
N VAL A 843 32.63 -12.93 -6.48
CA VAL A 843 33.76 -12.58 -7.36
C VAL A 843 33.88 -13.58 -8.50
N ALA A 844 33.87 -14.88 -8.19
CA ALA A 844 33.91 -15.95 -9.19
C ALA A 844 32.79 -15.83 -10.23
N ALA A 845 31.55 -15.56 -9.78
CA ALA A 845 30.38 -15.38 -10.65
C ALA A 845 30.52 -14.19 -11.61
N SER A 846 31.32 -13.18 -11.26
CA SER A 846 31.51 -11.96 -12.06
C SER A 846 32.71 -12.06 -13.03
N LEU A 847 33.41 -13.19 -13.06
CA LEU A 847 34.63 -13.37 -13.87
C LEU A 847 34.36 -13.30 -15.38
N THR A 848 33.24 -13.82 -15.86
CA THR A 848 32.89 -13.79 -17.29
C THR A 848 32.76 -12.35 -17.79
N ASP A 849 32.10 -11.50 -17.01
CA ASP A 849 31.91 -10.09 -17.33
C ASP A 849 33.22 -9.30 -17.17
N ALA A 850 34.03 -9.61 -16.16
CA ALA A 850 35.36 -9.03 -16.00
C ALA A 850 36.26 -9.36 -17.21
N MET A 851 36.18 -10.61 -17.69
CA MET A 851 36.91 -11.10 -18.84
C MET A 851 36.46 -10.44 -20.16
N SER A 852 35.16 -10.20 -20.33
CA SER A 852 34.66 -9.51 -21.52
C SER A 852 35.07 -8.04 -21.51
N MET A 853 35.00 -7.37 -20.35
CA MET A 853 35.36 -5.96 -20.19
C MET A 853 36.86 -5.69 -20.40
N LEU A 854 37.75 -6.51 -19.84
CA LEU A 854 39.21 -6.27 -19.90
C LEU A 854 39.87 -6.65 -21.24
N GLY A 855 39.17 -7.36 -22.12
CA GLY A 855 39.67 -7.69 -23.44
C GLY A 855 41.04 -8.39 -23.41
N SER A 856 41.97 -8.01 -24.27
CA SER A 856 43.32 -8.60 -24.34
C SER A 856 44.21 -8.29 -23.14
N ASN A 857 43.89 -7.28 -22.33
CA ASN A 857 44.74 -6.77 -21.25
C ASN A 857 44.47 -7.43 -19.88
N ARG A 858 43.85 -8.61 -19.87
CA ARG A 858 43.37 -9.27 -18.65
C ARG A 858 44.43 -10.03 -17.84
N GLY A 859 45.57 -10.37 -18.47
CA GLY A 859 46.53 -11.35 -17.96
C GLY A 859 47.15 -10.96 -16.61
N ASP A 860 47.54 -9.70 -16.47
CA ASP A 860 48.30 -9.26 -15.29
C ASP A 860 47.49 -9.25 -13.99
N VAL A 861 46.16 -9.10 -14.08
CA VAL A 861 45.27 -8.97 -12.92
C VAL A 861 44.38 -10.20 -12.73
N LEU A 862 43.70 -10.66 -13.79
CA LEU A 862 42.72 -11.75 -13.65
C LEU A 862 43.35 -13.13 -13.58
N GLU A 863 44.46 -13.38 -14.26
CA GLU A 863 45.02 -14.74 -14.34
C GLU A 863 45.51 -15.27 -12.98
N PRO A 864 46.28 -14.52 -12.17
CA PRO A 864 46.65 -14.95 -10.82
C PRO A 864 45.43 -15.17 -9.92
N MET A 865 44.44 -14.29 -10.02
CA MET A 865 43.18 -14.35 -9.27
C MET A 865 42.36 -15.60 -9.61
N ILE A 866 42.20 -15.89 -10.90
CA ILE A 866 41.52 -17.08 -11.41
C ILE A 866 42.22 -18.36 -10.93
N LYS A 867 43.55 -18.41 -11.05
CA LYS A 867 44.35 -19.55 -10.59
C LYS A 867 44.16 -19.80 -9.09
N GLN A 868 44.12 -18.72 -8.30
CA GLN A 868 43.85 -18.78 -6.86
C GLN A 868 42.42 -19.30 -6.56
N LEU A 869 41.39 -18.77 -7.23
CA LEU A 869 39.99 -19.17 -7.00
C LEU A 869 39.69 -20.59 -7.51
N LEU A 870 40.36 -21.07 -8.56
CA LEU A 870 40.29 -22.47 -8.99
C LEU A 870 40.89 -23.44 -7.97
N ALA A 871 41.82 -22.96 -7.15
CA ALA A 871 42.44 -23.72 -6.06
C ALA A 871 41.81 -23.41 -4.69
N ASP A 872 40.60 -22.82 -4.65
CA ASP A 872 39.94 -22.43 -3.40
C ASP A 872 39.69 -23.64 -2.49
N LYS A 873 39.74 -23.40 -1.18
CA LYS A 873 39.44 -24.43 -0.16
C LYS A 873 37.97 -24.82 -0.21
N ASP A 874 37.10 -23.89 -0.56
CA ASP A 874 35.68 -24.14 -0.74
C ASP A 874 35.40 -24.64 -2.17
N SER A 875 34.94 -25.89 -2.28
CA SER A 875 34.70 -26.52 -3.57
C SER A 875 33.61 -25.83 -4.41
N VAL A 876 32.69 -25.09 -3.79
CA VAL A 876 31.61 -24.37 -4.48
C VAL A 876 32.15 -23.10 -5.15
N VAL A 877 33.13 -22.43 -4.55
CA VAL A 877 33.84 -21.31 -5.18
C VAL A 877 34.56 -21.80 -6.44
N ALA A 878 35.38 -22.85 -6.32
CA ALA A 878 36.10 -23.41 -7.47
C ALA A 878 35.16 -23.90 -8.58
N GLN A 879 34.04 -24.53 -8.22
CA GLN A 879 32.97 -24.90 -9.15
C GLN A 879 32.39 -23.70 -9.88
N SER A 880 32.10 -22.60 -9.16
CA SER A 880 31.61 -21.36 -9.77
C SER A 880 32.62 -20.78 -10.76
N VAL A 881 33.92 -20.83 -10.47
CA VAL A 881 34.95 -20.38 -11.41
C VAL A 881 34.96 -21.25 -12.66
N VAL A 882 34.93 -22.58 -12.51
CA VAL A 882 34.89 -23.51 -13.65
C VAL A 882 33.69 -23.20 -14.54
N GLU A 883 32.50 -23.04 -13.96
CA GLU A 883 31.29 -22.73 -14.72
C GLU A 883 31.42 -21.44 -15.55
N GLN A 884 31.97 -20.39 -14.94
CA GLN A 884 32.14 -19.09 -15.60
C GLN A 884 33.22 -19.14 -16.70
N LEU A 885 34.36 -19.77 -16.45
CA LEU A 885 35.42 -19.90 -17.46
C LEU A 885 35.01 -20.78 -18.64
N MET A 886 34.17 -21.80 -18.43
CA MET A 886 33.65 -22.65 -19.50
C MET A 886 32.76 -21.83 -20.44
N ALA A 887 31.91 -20.95 -19.90
CA ALA A 887 31.13 -19.99 -20.69
C ALA A 887 32.02 -18.96 -21.41
N ALA A 888 33.11 -18.52 -20.78
CA ALA A 888 34.08 -17.58 -21.35
C ALA A 888 35.18 -18.23 -22.22
N SER A 889 34.99 -19.48 -22.67
CA SER A 889 36.02 -20.32 -23.31
C SER A 889 36.67 -19.74 -24.57
N MET A 890 35.99 -18.84 -25.28
CA MET A 890 36.55 -18.10 -26.42
C MET A 890 37.74 -17.22 -26.06
N HIS A 891 37.84 -16.80 -24.80
CA HIS A 891 38.82 -15.83 -24.35
C HIS A 891 39.87 -16.40 -23.39
N LEU A 892 39.92 -17.73 -23.22
CA LEU A 892 40.89 -18.40 -22.35
C LEU A 892 42.26 -18.51 -23.03
N SER A 893 43.33 -18.23 -22.27
CA SER A 893 44.70 -18.60 -22.63
C SER A 893 44.89 -20.11 -22.54
N GLY A 894 45.90 -20.66 -23.23
CA GLY A 894 46.17 -22.09 -23.24
C GLY A 894 46.43 -22.67 -21.84
N ASP A 895 47.14 -21.93 -20.98
CA ASP A 895 47.43 -22.34 -19.60
C ASP A 895 46.17 -22.40 -18.73
N LEU A 896 45.29 -21.41 -18.86
CA LEU A 896 44.01 -21.40 -18.14
C LEU A 896 43.08 -22.49 -18.65
N GLU A 897 43.04 -22.74 -19.96
CA GLU A 897 42.28 -23.84 -20.55
C GLU A 897 42.73 -25.19 -19.99
N ALA A 898 44.03 -25.47 -19.94
CA ALA A 898 44.55 -26.71 -19.34
C ALA A 898 44.15 -26.87 -17.86
N LEU A 899 44.16 -25.77 -17.11
CA LEU A 899 43.76 -25.76 -15.70
C LEU A 899 42.25 -25.97 -15.52
N VAL A 900 41.42 -25.37 -16.37
CA VAL A 900 39.96 -25.60 -16.39
C VAL A 900 39.66 -27.06 -16.67
N VAL A 901 40.27 -27.64 -17.72
CA VAL A 901 40.11 -29.07 -18.07
C VAL A 901 40.48 -29.96 -16.89
N THR A 902 41.60 -29.67 -16.22
CA THR A 902 42.04 -30.42 -15.03
C THR A 902 41.01 -30.35 -13.89
N ASN A 903 40.40 -29.18 -13.66
CA ASN A 903 39.38 -29.03 -12.61
C ASN A 903 38.04 -29.67 -12.99
N VAL A 904 37.62 -29.61 -14.25
CA VAL A 904 36.44 -30.36 -14.75
C VAL A 904 36.65 -31.86 -14.56
N GLU A 905 37.86 -32.37 -14.80
CA GLU A 905 38.20 -33.78 -14.55
C GLU A 905 38.14 -34.16 -13.07
N LYS A 906 38.55 -33.25 -12.17
CA LYS A 906 38.37 -33.47 -10.73
C LYS A 906 36.89 -33.52 -10.36
N LEU A 907 36.11 -32.53 -10.84
CA LEU A 907 34.67 -32.43 -10.57
C LEU A 907 33.91 -33.67 -11.04
N SER A 908 34.25 -34.20 -12.22
CA SER A 908 33.61 -35.41 -12.78
C SER A 908 33.88 -36.69 -11.98
N LYS A 909 34.86 -36.67 -11.07
CA LYS A 909 35.20 -37.82 -10.21
C LYS A 909 34.79 -37.62 -8.74
N LEU A 910 34.20 -36.48 -8.39
CA LEU A 910 33.79 -36.21 -7.01
C LEU A 910 32.62 -37.09 -6.56
N ARG A 911 32.60 -37.41 -5.26
CA ARG A 911 31.55 -38.24 -4.65
C ARG A 911 30.16 -37.60 -4.73
N PRO A 912 29.97 -36.29 -4.43
CA PRO A 912 28.70 -35.63 -4.65
C PRO A 912 28.32 -35.60 -6.13
N TRP A 913 27.17 -36.18 -6.46
CA TRP A 913 26.71 -36.29 -7.85
C TRP A 913 26.41 -34.92 -8.48
N ARG A 914 26.01 -33.92 -7.69
CA ARG A 914 25.78 -32.55 -8.16
C ARG A 914 27.04 -31.92 -8.75
N SER A 915 28.23 -32.22 -8.21
CA SER A 915 29.50 -31.76 -8.79
C SER A 915 29.80 -32.42 -10.13
N ARG A 916 29.46 -33.71 -10.29
CA ARG A 916 29.61 -34.42 -11.56
C ARG A 916 28.61 -33.95 -12.61
N LEU A 917 27.39 -33.64 -12.18
CA LEU A 917 26.39 -33.01 -13.03
C LEU A 917 26.89 -31.64 -13.52
N LEU A 918 27.36 -30.78 -12.61
CA LEU A 918 27.90 -29.48 -12.98
C LEU A 918 29.07 -29.61 -13.97
N ALA A 919 29.95 -30.59 -13.79
CA ALA A 919 31.06 -30.85 -14.71
C ALA A 919 30.55 -31.09 -16.14
N VAL A 920 29.49 -31.89 -16.32
CA VAL A 920 28.97 -32.22 -17.65
C VAL A 920 28.07 -31.12 -18.24
N GLU A 921 27.32 -30.41 -17.40
CA GLU A 921 26.53 -29.25 -17.82
C GLU A 921 27.44 -28.08 -18.24
N SER A 922 28.57 -27.90 -17.56
CA SER A 922 29.54 -26.86 -17.93
C SER A 922 30.18 -27.13 -19.29
N ILE A 923 30.36 -28.38 -19.70
CA ILE A 923 30.88 -28.75 -21.03
C ILE A 923 29.97 -28.23 -22.15
N GLN A 924 28.66 -28.18 -21.92
CA GLN A 924 27.69 -27.63 -22.89
C GLN A 924 27.91 -26.14 -23.13
N LYS A 925 28.52 -25.41 -22.19
CA LYS A 925 28.78 -23.97 -22.29
C LYS A 925 30.05 -23.65 -23.08
N TRP A 926 30.82 -24.66 -23.51
CA TRP A 926 32.07 -24.46 -24.23
C TRP A 926 31.80 -24.02 -25.68
N ALA A 927 32.30 -22.85 -26.07
CA ALA A 927 31.95 -22.17 -27.30
C ALA A 927 32.89 -22.50 -28.49
N LYS A 928 34.15 -22.86 -28.22
CA LYS A 928 35.11 -23.28 -29.27
C LYS A 928 35.09 -24.80 -29.44
N SER A 929 35.95 -25.36 -30.31
CA SER A 929 36.09 -26.82 -30.38
C SER A 929 36.56 -27.36 -29.02
N PRO A 930 35.82 -28.30 -28.39
CA PRO A 930 36.16 -28.79 -27.05
C PRO A 930 37.39 -29.68 -27.08
N PRO A 931 38.33 -29.50 -26.12
CA PRO A 931 39.45 -30.41 -25.94
C PRO A 931 39.01 -31.88 -25.87
N PRO A 932 39.77 -32.82 -26.47
CA PRO A 932 39.45 -34.25 -26.43
C PRO A 932 39.20 -34.77 -25.01
N SER A 933 39.92 -34.25 -24.01
CA SER A 933 39.73 -34.62 -22.60
C SER A 933 38.33 -34.30 -22.08
N LEU A 934 37.75 -33.14 -22.44
CA LEU A 934 36.40 -32.78 -22.03
C LEU A 934 35.36 -33.68 -22.69
N VAL A 935 35.56 -33.99 -23.98
CA VAL A 935 34.72 -34.95 -24.71
C VAL A 935 34.73 -36.31 -24.00
N MET A 936 35.89 -36.82 -23.63
CA MET A 936 36.01 -38.10 -22.94
C MET A 936 35.34 -38.10 -21.56
N ILE A 937 35.38 -36.96 -20.83
CA ILE A 937 34.66 -36.81 -19.56
C ILE A 937 33.15 -36.90 -19.79
N ALA A 938 32.60 -36.16 -20.77
CA ALA A 938 31.17 -36.18 -21.08
C ALA A 938 30.70 -37.59 -21.48
N LEU A 939 31.44 -38.27 -22.35
CA LEU A 939 31.14 -39.65 -22.78
C LEU A 939 31.26 -40.67 -21.64
N GLY A 940 32.23 -40.50 -20.75
CA GLY A 940 32.41 -41.36 -19.58
C GLY A 940 31.24 -41.25 -18.59
N LEU A 941 30.72 -40.04 -18.37
CA LEU A 941 29.60 -39.77 -17.47
C LEU A 941 28.25 -40.31 -17.98
N LEU A 942 28.16 -40.77 -19.23
CA LEU A 942 27.01 -41.56 -19.69
C LEU A 942 26.83 -42.87 -18.90
N HIS A 943 27.89 -43.37 -18.27
CA HIS A 943 27.88 -44.58 -17.45
C HIS A 943 27.76 -44.29 -15.94
N ASP A 944 27.45 -43.04 -15.54
CA ASP A 944 27.36 -42.66 -14.12
C ASP A 944 26.28 -43.48 -13.39
N ALA A 945 26.48 -43.75 -12.10
CA ALA A 945 25.49 -44.45 -11.29
C ALA A 945 24.19 -43.64 -11.12
N VAL A 946 24.26 -42.31 -11.17
CA VAL A 946 23.13 -41.40 -10.93
C VAL A 946 22.46 -41.00 -12.25
N CYS A 947 21.14 -41.18 -12.33
CA CYS A 947 20.35 -40.91 -13.54
C CYS A 947 20.48 -39.46 -14.03
N GLN A 948 20.41 -38.48 -13.12
CA GLN A 948 20.50 -37.05 -13.49
C GLN A 948 21.84 -36.72 -14.15
N VAL A 949 22.95 -37.28 -13.66
CA VAL A 949 24.28 -37.09 -14.28
C VAL A 949 24.31 -37.69 -15.69
N ARG A 950 23.73 -38.89 -15.87
CA ARG A 950 23.62 -39.52 -17.19
C ARG A 950 22.79 -38.70 -18.17
N LEU A 951 21.67 -38.13 -17.74
CA LEU A 951 20.84 -37.25 -18.58
C LEU A 951 21.58 -35.96 -18.96
N GLY A 952 22.29 -35.35 -18.00
CA GLY A 952 23.19 -34.22 -18.28
C GLY A 952 24.28 -34.57 -19.31
N ALA A 953 24.82 -35.79 -19.24
CA ALA A 953 25.79 -36.31 -20.21
C ALA A 953 25.17 -36.56 -21.59
N VAL A 954 23.92 -37.01 -21.67
CA VAL A 954 23.17 -37.11 -22.94
C VAL A 954 23.00 -35.72 -23.57
N ASN A 955 22.62 -34.71 -22.78
CA ASN A 955 22.49 -33.34 -23.28
C ASN A 955 23.83 -32.79 -23.78
N ALA A 956 24.92 -33.07 -23.07
CA ALA A 956 26.26 -32.74 -23.54
C ALA A 956 26.62 -33.44 -24.85
N LEU A 957 26.33 -34.74 -24.99
CA LEU A 957 26.54 -35.48 -26.25
C LEU A 957 25.77 -34.86 -27.42
N VAL A 958 24.52 -34.46 -27.21
CA VAL A 958 23.69 -33.81 -28.22
C VAL A 958 24.30 -32.47 -28.63
N HIS A 959 24.71 -31.64 -27.68
CA HIS A 959 25.36 -30.35 -27.95
C HIS A 959 26.71 -30.52 -28.69
N LEU A 960 27.51 -31.50 -28.29
CA LEU A 960 28.78 -31.84 -28.96
C LEU A 960 28.53 -32.33 -30.40
N THR A 961 27.46 -33.10 -30.62
CA THR A 961 27.10 -33.57 -31.97
C THR A 961 26.60 -32.42 -32.85
N ALA A 962 25.82 -31.49 -32.29
CA ALA A 962 25.36 -30.31 -33.00
C ALA A 962 26.52 -29.37 -33.40
N SER A 963 27.53 -29.22 -32.54
CA SER A 963 28.69 -28.35 -32.79
C SER A 963 29.76 -28.98 -33.69
N CYS A 964 30.08 -30.26 -33.50
CA CYS A 964 31.13 -30.96 -34.26
C CYS A 964 30.61 -31.67 -35.53
N GLY A 965 29.30 -31.82 -35.68
CA GLY A 965 28.64 -32.46 -36.81
C GLY A 965 28.54 -33.99 -36.74
N PRO A 966 27.80 -34.60 -37.69
CA PRO A 966 27.48 -36.03 -37.66
C PRO A 966 28.68 -36.94 -37.92
N ALA A 967 29.68 -36.49 -38.69
CA ALA A 967 30.92 -37.23 -38.94
C ALA A 967 31.72 -37.45 -37.65
N TRP A 968 31.76 -36.45 -36.77
CA TRP A 968 32.37 -36.58 -35.44
C TRP A 968 31.62 -37.58 -34.56
N PHE A 969 30.28 -37.54 -34.59
CA PHE A 969 29.49 -38.50 -33.83
C PHE A 969 29.74 -39.93 -34.32
N GLN A 970 29.84 -40.13 -35.64
CA GLN A 970 30.22 -41.43 -36.20
C GLN A 970 31.58 -41.93 -35.69
N SER A 971 32.59 -41.06 -35.62
CA SER A 971 33.94 -41.45 -35.20
C SER A 971 34.10 -41.63 -33.69
N THR A 972 33.35 -40.88 -32.88
CA THR A 972 33.65 -40.72 -31.45
C THR A 972 32.44 -40.96 -30.53
N GLY A 973 31.25 -40.50 -30.90
CA GLY A 973 30.04 -40.62 -30.08
C GLY A 973 29.26 -41.92 -30.24
N LEU A 974 29.33 -42.55 -31.42
CA LEU A 974 28.55 -43.74 -31.78
C LEU A 974 28.89 -44.95 -30.90
N ALA A 975 30.18 -45.30 -30.78
CA ALA A 975 30.59 -46.48 -30.03
C ALA A 975 30.17 -46.44 -28.54
N PRO A 976 30.32 -45.31 -27.81
CA PRO A 976 29.74 -45.17 -26.47
C PRO A 976 28.22 -45.39 -26.40
N VAL A 977 27.45 -44.85 -27.35
CA VAL A 977 25.99 -45.01 -27.37
C VAL A 977 25.59 -46.46 -27.65
N VAL A 978 26.23 -47.12 -28.61
CA VAL A 978 26.01 -48.54 -28.89
C VAL A 978 26.35 -49.39 -27.67
N SER A 979 27.49 -49.13 -27.03
CA SER A 979 27.89 -49.81 -25.80
C SER A 979 26.81 -49.71 -24.71
N LEU A 980 26.17 -48.56 -24.54
CA LEU A 980 25.07 -48.40 -23.57
C LEU A 980 23.85 -49.27 -23.92
N LEU A 981 23.51 -49.39 -25.21
CA LEU A 981 22.37 -50.20 -25.66
C LEU A 981 22.55 -51.70 -25.34
N ASP A 982 23.80 -52.15 -25.22
CA ASP A 982 24.16 -53.52 -24.84
C ASP A 982 24.22 -53.76 -23.32
N GLN A 983 24.14 -52.70 -22.50
CA GLN A 983 24.24 -52.82 -21.04
C GLN A 983 22.93 -53.30 -20.40
N SER A 984 22.98 -53.50 -19.07
CA SER A 984 21.80 -53.80 -18.26
C SER A 984 20.87 -52.58 -18.09
N TYR A 985 19.62 -52.85 -17.72
CA TYR A 985 18.46 -51.93 -17.66
C TYR A 985 18.75 -50.41 -17.62
N GLN A 986 19.40 -49.88 -16.59
CA GLN A 986 19.54 -48.42 -16.40
C GLN A 986 20.41 -47.74 -17.47
N LEU A 987 21.49 -48.41 -17.89
CA LEU A 987 22.41 -47.90 -18.90
C LEU A 987 21.82 -48.08 -20.31
N GLN A 988 21.12 -49.20 -20.54
CA GLN A 988 20.35 -49.40 -21.77
C GLN A 988 19.28 -48.31 -21.98
N LEU A 989 18.56 -47.96 -20.92
CA LEU A 989 17.60 -46.86 -20.96
C LEU A 989 18.27 -45.51 -21.28
N THR A 990 19.50 -45.30 -20.80
CA THR A 990 20.30 -44.09 -21.10
C THR A 990 20.70 -44.05 -22.57
N GLY A 991 21.15 -45.17 -23.14
CA GLY A 991 21.45 -45.29 -24.58
C GLY A 991 20.22 -45.02 -25.45
N LEU A 992 19.05 -45.53 -25.06
CA LEU A 992 17.78 -45.25 -25.75
C LEU A 992 17.39 -43.76 -25.63
N HIS A 993 17.61 -43.13 -24.47
CA HIS A 993 17.37 -41.70 -24.30
C HIS A 993 18.29 -40.86 -25.19
N ALA A 994 19.58 -41.23 -25.29
CA ALA A 994 20.53 -40.59 -26.20
C ALA A 994 20.09 -40.70 -27.66
N CYS A 995 19.68 -41.88 -28.11
CA CYS A 995 19.17 -42.10 -29.46
C CYS A 995 17.94 -41.23 -29.75
N LEU A 996 17.00 -41.15 -28.81
CA LEU A 996 15.79 -40.34 -28.95
C LEU A 996 16.13 -38.85 -29.06
N ALA A 997 17.00 -38.34 -28.19
CA ALA A 997 17.39 -36.94 -28.15
C ALA A 997 18.13 -36.51 -29.43
N LEU A 998 19.08 -37.33 -29.90
CA LEU A 998 19.81 -37.09 -31.15
C LEU A 998 18.89 -37.15 -32.38
N ALA A 999 17.97 -38.12 -32.42
CA ALA A 999 17.02 -38.26 -33.52
C ALA A 999 16.06 -37.07 -33.62
N ARG A 1000 15.55 -36.59 -32.48
CA ARG A 1000 14.63 -35.43 -32.42
C ARG A 1000 15.27 -34.12 -32.88
N GLN A 1001 16.58 -33.97 -32.70
CA GLN A 1001 17.33 -32.81 -33.19
C GLN A 1001 17.89 -33.00 -34.61
N HIS A 1002 17.54 -34.09 -35.30
CA HIS A 1002 18.01 -34.39 -36.66
C HIS A 1002 19.55 -34.46 -36.77
N LEU A 1003 20.22 -34.96 -35.74
CA LEU A 1003 21.68 -35.03 -35.65
C LEU A 1003 22.27 -36.39 -36.10
N LEU A 1004 21.43 -37.27 -36.67
CA LEU A 1004 21.83 -38.63 -37.07
C LEU A 1004 21.74 -38.80 -38.60
N ASP A 1005 22.87 -39.10 -39.23
CA ASP A 1005 22.95 -39.44 -40.65
C ASP A 1005 22.65 -40.93 -40.91
N ALA A 1006 22.32 -41.26 -42.16
CA ALA A 1006 22.00 -42.63 -42.59
C ALA A 1006 23.12 -43.65 -42.28
N SER A 1007 24.39 -43.26 -42.35
CA SER A 1007 25.54 -44.13 -42.05
C SER A 1007 25.65 -44.52 -40.57
N VAL A 1008 25.07 -43.72 -39.68
CA VAL A 1008 25.14 -43.89 -38.22
C VAL A 1008 23.86 -44.51 -37.67
N LEU A 1009 22.74 -44.28 -38.35
CA LEU A 1009 21.45 -44.88 -38.02
C LEU A 1009 21.48 -46.41 -38.13
N ASP A 1010 22.23 -46.95 -39.09
CA ASP A 1010 22.26 -48.39 -39.32
C ASP A 1010 22.63 -49.23 -38.08
N PRO A 1011 23.78 -49.01 -37.43
CA PRO A 1011 24.15 -49.76 -36.22
C PRO A 1011 23.22 -49.49 -35.04
N LEU A 1012 22.66 -48.28 -34.90
CA LEU A 1012 21.74 -47.97 -33.80
C LEU A 1012 20.37 -48.64 -33.99
N PHE A 1013 19.86 -48.66 -35.22
CA PHE A 1013 18.53 -49.17 -35.55
C PHE A 1013 18.35 -50.63 -35.12
N ASP A 1014 19.34 -51.48 -35.40
CA ASP A 1014 19.23 -52.91 -35.11
C ASP A 1014 19.20 -53.17 -33.59
N HIS A 1015 20.02 -52.47 -32.80
CA HIS A 1015 20.01 -52.56 -31.34
C HIS A 1015 18.68 -52.08 -30.75
N VAL A 1016 18.11 -51.00 -31.29
CA VAL A 1016 16.82 -50.46 -30.83
C VAL A 1016 15.67 -51.42 -31.18
N VAL A 1017 15.68 -52.05 -32.36
CA VAL A 1017 14.68 -53.08 -32.72
C VAL A 1017 14.77 -54.28 -31.78
N ILE A 1018 15.98 -54.73 -31.45
CA ILE A 1018 16.18 -55.81 -30.48
C ILE A 1018 15.63 -55.40 -29.10
N ALA A 1019 15.94 -54.19 -28.63
CA ALA A 1019 15.44 -53.67 -27.36
C ALA A 1019 13.90 -53.58 -27.33
N ALA A 1020 13.27 -53.16 -28.43
CA ALA A 1020 11.82 -53.07 -28.57
C ALA A 1020 11.12 -54.44 -28.55
N THR A 1021 11.75 -55.47 -29.11
CA THR A 1021 11.08 -56.76 -29.37
C THR A 1021 11.46 -57.88 -28.39
N THR A 1022 12.67 -57.85 -27.84
CA THR A 1022 13.21 -58.96 -27.04
C THR A 1022 13.39 -58.63 -25.55
N SER A 1023 13.36 -57.35 -25.16
CA SER A 1023 13.59 -56.94 -23.77
C SER A 1023 12.46 -57.44 -22.85
N ARG A 1024 12.85 -57.97 -21.69
CA ARG A 1024 11.88 -58.41 -20.66
C ARG A 1024 11.20 -57.24 -19.94
N THR A 1025 11.80 -56.05 -19.97
CA THR A 1025 11.32 -54.89 -19.21
C THR A 1025 10.48 -53.96 -20.08
N SER A 1026 9.24 -53.67 -19.66
CA SER A 1026 8.30 -52.83 -20.44
C SER A 1026 8.84 -51.42 -20.69
N ASN A 1027 9.47 -50.78 -19.70
CA ASN A 1027 10.06 -49.44 -19.86
C ASN A 1027 11.12 -49.36 -20.99
N ILE A 1028 11.92 -50.42 -21.17
CA ILE A 1028 12.90 -50.50 -22.27
C ILE A 1028 12.17 -50.62 -23.60
N ARG A 1029 11.18 -51.52 -23.68
CA ARG A 1029 10.37 -51.70 -24.90
C ARG A 1029 9.65 -50.42 -25.28
N PHE A 1030 9.00 -49.76 -24.32
CA PHE A 1030 8.32 -48.47 -24.49
C PHE A 1030 9.26 -47.43 -25.10
N LYS A 1031 10.40 -47.19 -24.45
CA LYS A 1031 11.36 -46.18 -24.90
C LYS A 1031 11.98 -46.54 -26.26
N ALA A 1032 12.26 -47.82 -26.51
CA ALA A 1032 12.80 -48.27 -27.79
C ALA A 1032 11.81 -48.05 -28.93
N VAL A 1033 10.51 -48.30 -28.72
CA VAL A 1033 9.47 -48.00 -29.71
C VAL A 1033 9.37 -46.49 -29.97
N GLU A 1034 9.49 -45.64 -28.94
CA GLU A 1034 9.57 -44.18 -29.12
C GLU A 1034 10.79 -43.77 -29.96
N VAL A 1035 11.95 -44.38 -29.74
CA VAL A 1035 13.16 -44.14 -30.54
C VAL A 1035 12.95 -44.54 -32.00
N LEU A 1036 12.35 -45.72 -32.26
CA LEU A 1036 12.02 -46.17 -33.62
C LEU A 1036 11.07 -45.20 -34.33
N ALA A 1037 10.09 -44.66 -33.60
CA ALA A 1037 9.19 -43.64 -34.15
C ALA A 1037 9.94 -42.35 -34.51
N ALA A 1038 10.91 -41.94 -33.68
CA ALA A 1038 11.74 -40.78 -33.95
C ALA A 1038 12.72 -40.98 -35.12
N PHE A 1039 13.25 -42.20 -35.32
CA PHE A 1039 14.06 -42.55 -36.50
C PHE A 1039 13.27 -42.43 -37.80
N GLY A 1040 11.99 -42.77 -37.78
CA GLY A 1040 11.01 -42.41 -38.80
C GLY A 1040 11.49 -42.61 -40.26
N ALA A 1041 11.34 -41.56 -41.07
CA ALA A 1041 11.70 -41.55 -42.50
C ALA A 1041 13.21 -41.51 -42.77
N SER A 1042 14.06 -41.29 -41.76
CA SER A 1042 15.51 -41.24 -41.91
C SER A 1042 16.13 -42.62 -42.17
N VAL A 1043 15.37 -43.69 -41.91
CA VAL A 1043 15.78 -45.08 -42.18
C VAL A 1043 15.18 -45.54 -43.52
N PRO A 1044 15.98 -46.19 -44.41
CA PRO A 1044 15.49 -46.63 -45.71
C PRO A 1044 14.29 -47.57 -45.65
N PRO A 1045 13.32 -47.47 -46.58
CA PRO A 1045 12.12 -48.33 -46.61
C PRO A 1045 12.44 -49.84 -46.64
N ALA A 1046 13.53 -50.23 -47.29
CA ALA A 1046 13.98 -51.62 -47.34
C ALA A 1046 14.29 -52.19 -45.95
N LYS A 1047 14.89 -51.38 -45.06
CA LYS A 1047 15.22 -51.80 -43.70
C LYS A 1047 13.96 -51.92 -42.84
N TRP A 1048 13.05 -50.96 -42.95
CA TRP A 1048 11.72 -51.04 -42.32
C TRP A 1048 10.95 -52.28 -42.75
N ASN A 1049 10.95 -52.61 -44.05
CA ASN A 1049 10.29 -53.81 -44.58
C ASN A 1049 10.85 -55.11 -43.98
N ALA A 1050 12.16 -55.16 -43.69
CA ALA A 1050 12.81 -56.34 -43.12
C ALA A 1050 12.42 -56.61 -41.66
N VAL A 1051 12.27 -55.57 -40.83
CA VAL A 1051 11.91 -55.72 -39.40
C VAL A 1051 10.41 -55.61 -39.10
N ARG A 1052 9.60 -55.12 -40.05
CA ARG A 1052 8.14 -54.97 -39.91
C ARG A 1052 7.44 -56.23 -39.40
N PRO A 1053 7.69 -57.45 -39.91
CA PRO A 1053 7.02 -58.66 -39.40
C PRO A 1053 7.32 -58.92 -37.91
N THR A 1054 8.57 -58.70 -37.50
CA THR A 1054 9.02 -58.88 -36.10
C THR A 1054 8.36 -57.88 -35.16
N LEU A 1055 8.26 -56.61 -35.56
CA LEU A 1055 7.59 -55.56 -34.80
C LEU A 1055 6.09 -55.84 -34.68
N LEU A 1056 5.40 -56.22 -35.77
CA LEU A 1056 3.97 -56.56 -35.72
C LEU A 1056 3.68 -57.77 -34.83
N ALA A 1057 4.53 -58.81 -34.90
CA ALA A 1057 4.41 -59.98 -34.03
C ALA A 1057 4.62 -59.61 -32.55
N SER A 1058 5.62 -58.77 -32.24
CA SER A 1058 5.87 -58.26 -30.89
C SER A 1058 4.67 -57.45 -30.37
N CYS A 1059 4.10 -56.56 -31.18
CA CYS A 1059 2.89 -55.79 -30.83
C CYS A 1059 1.69 -56.67 -30.48
N GLY A 1060 1.48 -57.76 -31.23
CA GLY A 1060 0.38 -58.70 -31.00
C GLY A 1060 0.51 -59.52 -29.72
N LEU A 1061 1.75 -59.68 -29.22
CA LEU A 1061 2.08 -60.42 -28.01
C LEU A 1061 2.32 -59.51 -26.79
N GLU A 1062 2.33 -58.19 -26.97
CA GLU A 1062 2.60 -57.22 -25.92
C GLU A 1062 1.47 -57.19 -24.89
N ARG A 1063 1.83 -57.33 -23.61
CA ARG A 1063 0.90 -57.39 -22.48
C ARG A 1063 0.71 -56.04 -21.80
N ASP A 1064 1.72 -55.20 -21.86
CA ASP A 1064 1.73 -53.87 -21.26
C ASP A 1064 0.95 -52.87 -22.14
N ASP A 1065 -0.06 -52.22 -21.57
CA ASP A 1065 -0.98 -51.36 -22.33
C ASP A 1065 -0.28 -50.08 -22.86
N ASP A 1066 0.68 -49.54 -22.11
CA ASP A 1066 1.43 -48.34 -22.50
C ASP A 1066 2.36 -48.65 -23.68
N VAL A 1067 3.09 -49.77 -23.61
CA VAL A 1067 3.94 -50.23 -24.72
C VAL A 1067 3.07 -50.52 -25.96
N ARG A 1068 1.92 -51.19 -25.78
CA ARG A 1068 1.00 -51.50 -26.88
C ARG A 1068 0.43 -50.24 -27.53
N ALA A 1069 0.14 -49.19 -26.76
CA ALA A 1069 -0.35 -47.92 -27.28
C ALA A 1069 0.68 -47.23 -28.19
N VAL A 1070 1.94 -47.11 -27.75
CA VAL A 1070 3.02 -46.51 -28.56
C VAL A 1070 3.36 -47.38 -29.77
N HIS A 1071 3.31 -48.71 -29.61
CA HIS A 1071 3.57 -49.64 -30.71
C HIS A 1071 2.52 -49.54 -31.82
N ARG A 1072 1.24 -49.29 -31.48
CA ARG A 1072 0.18 -49.04 -32.48
C ARG A 1072 0.44 -47.75 -33.27
N LEU A 1073 0.98 -46.72 -32.63
CA LEU A 1073 1.36 -45.47 -33.31
C LEU A 1073 2.52 -45.69 -34.29
N LEU A 1074 3.54 -46.45 -33.88
CA LEU A 1074 4.63 -46.83 -34.78
C LEU A 1074 4.13 -47.67 -35.97
N ALA A 1075 3.23 -48.63 -35.73
CA ALA A 1075 2.67 -49.48 -36.78
C ALA A 1075 1.83 -48.70 -37.80
N ALA A 1076 1.16 -47.61 -37.40
CA ALA A 1076 0.44 -46.72 -38.30
C ALA A 1076 1.38 -45.91 -39.20
N PHE A 1077 2.58 -45.56 -38.73
CA PHE A 1077 3.61 -44.87 -39.52
C PHE A 1077 4.30 -45.79 -40.54
N VAL A 1078 4.48 -47.07 -40.19
CA VAL A 1078 5.19 -48.09 -41.01
C VAL A 1078 4.25 -48.84 -41.98
N GLY A 1079 3.09 -48.27 -42.33
CA GLY A 1079 1.94 -48.89 -43.03
C GLY A 1079 2.22 -49.77 -44.28
N PRO A 1080 1.22 -50.56 -44.73
CA PRO A 1080 1.44 -51.72 -45.61
C PRO A 1080 1.89 -51.34 -47.04
N PRO A 1081 2.57 -52.26 -47.75
CA PRO A 1081 3.10 -52.00 -49.10
C PRO A 1081 2.08 -51.52 -50.13
N ASP A 1082 0.78 -51.79 -49.94
CA ASP A 1082 -0.25 -51.70 -50.97
C ASP A 1082 -1.24 -50.51 -50.85
N ALA A 1083 -0.96 -49.49 -50.05
CA ALA A 1083 -1.86 -48.32 -49.91
C ALA A 1083 -1.20 -47.00 -50.35
N THR A 1084 -0.84 -46.88 -51.63
CA THR A 1084 -0.22 -45.70 -52.25
C THR A 1084 -1.17 -44.53 -52.56
N ALA A 1085 -2.32 -44.35 -51.88
CA ALA A 1085 -3.30 -43.33 -52.32
C ALA A 1085 -3.98 -42.44 -51.27
N ALA A 1086 -3.73 -42.56 -49.96
CA ALA A 1086 -4.54 -41.81 -48.97
C ALA A 1086 -3.79 -41.15 -47.79
N ALA A 1087 -2.46 -41.03 -47.82
CA ALA A 1087 -1.69 -40.49 -46.69
C ALA A 1087 -0.98 -39.15 -46.99
N ALA A 1088 -1.52 -38.36 -47.92
CA ALA A 1088 -0.95 -37.05 -48.27
C ALA A 1088 -1.49 -35.88 -47.39
N THR A 1089 -2.26 -36.13 -46.33
CA THR A 1089 -2.94 -35.05 -45.59
C THR A 1089 -3.01 -35.26 -44.07
N ASP A 1090 -1.93 -35.69 -43.40
CA ASP A 1090 -1.93 -35.73 -41.93
C ASP A 1090 -0.54 -35.39 -41.34
N SER A 1091 -0.01 -34.20 -41.69
CA SER A 1091 1.20 -33.62 -41.09
C SER A 1091 1.10 -33.43 -39.57
N THR A 1092 -0.13 -33.27 -39.07
CA THR A 1092 -0.47 -32.97 -37.67
C THR A 1092 -0.28 -34.16 -36.70
N ARG A 1093 -0.26 -35.40 -37.19
CA ARG A 1093 -0.02 -36.60 -36.36
C ARG A 1093 1.47 -36.88 -36.12
N LEU A 1094 2.31 -36.59 -37.11
CA LEU A 1094 3.76 -36.65 -37.01
C LEU A 1094 4.31 -35.55 -36.10
N GLU A 1095 3.69 -34.37 -36.12
CA GLU A 1095 4.02 -33.27 -35.21
C GLU A 1095 3.78 -33.65 -33.74
N ARG A 1096 2.71 -34.39 -33.40
CA ARG A 1096 2.43 -34.81 -32.00
C ARG A 1096 3.45 -35.79 -31.40
N LEU A 1097 4.15 -36.56 -32.23
CA LEU A 1097 5.22 -37.48 -31.80
C LEU A 1097 6.60 -36.79 -31.78
N ARG A 1098 6.73 -35.67 -32.51
CA ARG A 1098 7.94 -34.84 -32.58
C ARG A 1098 7.95 -33.70 -31.56
N SER A 1099 6.78 -33.21 -31.14
CA SER A 1099 6.64 -32.17 -30.12
C SER A 1099 6.92 -32.72 -28.72
N PRO A 1100 7.60 -31.96 -27.83
CA PRO A 1100 7.65 -32.30 -26.41
C PRO A 1100 6.21 -32.34 -25.86
N PRO A 1101 5.92 -33.13 -24.80
CA PRO A 1101 4.65 -33.01 -24.11
C PRO A 1101 4.51 -31.56 -23.65
N THR A 1102 3.47 -30.88 -24.12
CA THR A 1102 3.09 -29.56 -23.61
C THR A 1102 2.93 -29.66 -22.11
N SER A 1103 3.59 -28.74 -21.39
CA SER A 1103 3.50 -28.57 -19.95
C SER A 1103 2.03 -28.48 -19.50
N THR A 1104 1.52 -29.60 -18.98
CA THR A 1104 0.41 -29.61 -18.05
C THR A 1104 0.95 -30.20 -16.76
N ASP A 1105 0.89 -29.39 -15.71
CA ASP A 1105 1.28 -29.64 -14.32
C ASP A 1105 2.78 -29.66 -13.98
N SER A 1106 3.32 -28.45 -13.80
CA SER A 1106 4.49 -28.17 -12.95
C SER A 1106 4.23 -28.35 -11.45
N SER A 1107 3.30 -29.23 -11.04
CA SER A 1107 2.84 -29.35 -9.63
C SER A 1107 3.12 -30.70 -8.97
N THR A 1108 3.85 -31.63 -9.62
CA THR A 1108 4.11 -32.97 -9.05
C THR A 1108 5.58 -33.39 -8.94
N LEU A 1109 6.54 -32.52 -9.24
CA LEU A 1109 7.98 -32.80 -9.05
C LEU A 1109 8.59 -32.21 -7.75
N GLU A 1110 7.80 -31.55 -6.89
CA GLU A 1110 8.27 -30.98 -5.61
C GLU A 1110 7.91 -31.79 -4.34
N LYS A 1111 7.37 -33.01 -4.44
CA LYS A 1111 6.93 -33.79 -3.25
C LYS A 1111 7.64 -35.12 -3.00
N VAL A 1112 8.91 -35.26 -3.40
CA VAL A 1112 9.76 -36.40 -2.99
C VAL A 1112 11.06 -35.99 -2.29
N ASP A 1113 11.35 -34.68 -2.14
CA ASP A 1113 12.56 -34.18 -1.45
C ASP A 1113 12.43 -34.07 0.08
N SER A 1114 11.47 -34.75 0.71
CA SER A 1114 11.38 -34.84 2.18
C SER A 1114 11.11 -36.26 2.67
N THR A 1115 12.04 -37.18 2.40
CA THR A 1115 12.48 -38.30 3.26
C THR A 1115 13.27 -39.31 2.42
N MET A 1116 14.59 -39.08 2.31
CA MET A 1116 15.68 -40.08 2.40
C MET A 1116 17.02 -39.40 2.19
#